data_AF-A0A7C5F4G3-F1
#
_entry.id   AF-A0A7C5F4G3-F1
#
_cell.length_a   1.000
_cell.length_b   1.000
_cell.length_c   1.000
_cell.angle_alpha   90.00
_cell.angle_beta   90.00
_cell.angle_gamma   90.00
#
_symmetry.space_group_name_H-M   'P 1'
#
loop_
_entity.id
_entity.type
_entity.pdbx_description
1 polymer ?
#
loop_
_entity_poly.entity_id
_entity_poly.type
_entity_poly.pdbx_seq_one_letter_code
_entity_poly.pdbx_strand_id
1 'polypeptide(L)'
;MNVPPSTSTPAFQEGPPSGGSSFPTQAIVGLFSRRQTRLITDRVTSSIIKTGGIGIILCILGMCIFLVKEVVPLFQPSRATSTEPISLSATEAPFSVALIGIEEQQELAYVLRGGSLEFMYLAGTTPATPSIPSRTLLDSESVTAVARALGKGHSLAMGTADGRVIPVAIEFSQDFEGKERSISPSVGVGPSIMAAPTPQPITKMAYQSTESDVRIAALLQDRHLWLTTNRTISRPDGDTETSITQVDLTPDIFGHITAFTLASRRELLAVGTEEGKVYNFDLQDSAKPLLAETIQASEPGKAITALAYLMGDRSLVVGDAAGRVSVWMPLREHPGTNKTHMAAIHRFAPHQSTVTDITISQRDKGFITIDAGGEIRLHHSTSAQTLLTLAPQQGVLRNTYFSPKADGLVGLTENNRLVHYQIWNPYPEITLATLFFPVWYEGYDQPKLVWQSSSGSDDFEPKFSLTPLIFGTIKGTVYAVLLAVPLAVLGAIYTAMFMHPNLRAKIKPTIEIMAALPTVVLGFLAGLWFAPVLERNFPAMTGMVLVMPLAIVISTGLFLVLPASLKRHVRPGVEALLMMPVIVAVVWGCLEANAWWEALLFDGHFKQWLQVHLGLNYDQRNAIVVGVAMGCAIIPIIYSISEEALSNVPKNLIAGSLALGATRWQTLAHLVLISASPGIFSALMIGFGRAVGETMIVLMATGNTPIMDWSLFNGFRTLSANIAVEIPEAPHGGTLYRTLFLAGLLLFVATFILNTAAELIRQRLRTKYSQF
;
A
#
# COMPACT_ATOMS: atom_id res chain seq x y z
N MET A 1 30.42 -96.46 47.26
CA MET A 1 31.45 -97.14 48.07
C MET A 1 32.64 -97.41 47.17
N ASN A 2 33.87 -97.28 47.67
CA ASN A 2 35.16 -97.70 47.09
C ASN A 2 35.71 -97.07 45.77
N VAL A 3 36.79 -96.28 45.97
CA VAL A 3 38.16 -96.42 45.37
C VAL A 3 38.50 -95.77 43.99
N PRO A 4 39.59 -94.94 43.93
CA PRO A 4 40.25 -94.39 42.71
C PRO A 4 41.64 -95.04 42.43
N PRO A 5 42.47 -94.59 41.44
CA PRO A 5 43.41 -93.44 41.60
C PRO A 5 43.59 -92.65 40.24
N SER A 6 44.67 -91.95 39.82
CA SER A 6 46.03 -91.63 40.32
C SER A 6 46.66 -90.36 39.67
N THR A 7 47.19 -89.44 40.51
CA THR A 7 48.42 -88.60 40.39
C THR A 7 49.12 -88.24 39.05
N SER A 8 49.50 -86.96 38.88
CA SER A 8 50.93 -86.48 38.76
C SER A 8 51.10 -84.93 38.80
N THR A 9 52.29 -84.44 39.21
CA THR A 9 52.83 -83.04 39.27
C THR A 9 54.11 -82.94 38.39
N PRO A 10 55.06 -81.93 38.37
CA PRO A 10 55.35 -80.62 39.07
C PRO A 10 55.55 -79.40 38.08
N ALA A 11 56.19 -78.23 38.30
CA ALA A 11 56.40 -77.22 39.38
C ALA A 11 57.07 -75.90 38.79
N PHE A 12 57.63 -75.00 39.64
CA PHE A 12 58.32 -73.68 39.36
C PHE A 12 57.42 -72.48 38.93
N GLN A 13 57.41 -71.26 39.50
CA GLN A 13 58.37 -70.31 40.17
C GLN A 13 59.11 -69.35 39.19
N GLU A 14 59.38 -68.04 39.44
CA GLU A 14 59.50 -67.19 40.66
C GLU A 14 58.98 -65.71 40.48
N GLY A 15 59.00 -64.86 41.54
CA GLY A 15 59.35 -63.41 41.45
C GLY A 15 58.27 -62.29 41.57
N PRO A 16 58.33 -61.38 42.60
CA PRO A 16 57.39 -60.24 42.80
C PRO A 16 58.12 -58.89 43.16
N PRO A 17 57.57 -57.84 43.85
CA PRO A 17 56.17 -57.41 44.15
C PRO A 17 55.86 -55.88 43.94
N SER A 18 54.62 -55.47 44.33
CA SER A 18 54.11 -54.13 44.76
C SER A 18 53.12 -53.41 43.81
N GLY A 19 52.04 -52.76 44.27
CA GLY A 19 51.40 -52.75 45.61
C GLY A 19 50.24 -51.73 45.68
N GLY A 20 49.17 -51.98 46.47
CA GLY A 20 48.10 -50.97 46.68
C GLY A 20 46.66 -51.50 46.85
N SER A 21 46.27 -51.80 48.10
CA SER A 21 44.92 -51.79 48.71
C SER A 21 43.65 -51.67 47.85
N SER A 22 42.68 -52.58 48.07
CA SER A 22 41.29 -52.48 47.58
C SER A 22 40.27 -52.26 48.72
N PHE A 23 39.27 -51.41 48.46
CA PHE A 23 38.09 -51.13 49.31
C PHE A 23 38.36 -50.42 50.66
N PRO A 24 37.37 -49.72 51.28
CA PRO A 24 35.93 -49.68 50.97
C PRO A 24 35.38 -48.31 50.51
N THR A 25 34.12 -48.29 50.04
CA THR A 25 33.35 -47.04 49.88
C THR A 25 31.85 -47.26 50.14
N GLN A 26 31.47 -47.18 51.42
CA GLN A 26 30.17 -46.66 51.85
C GLN A 26 30.47 -45.29 52.50
N ALA A 27 29.64 -44.24 52.47
CA ALA A 27 28.20 -44.18 52.22
C ALA A 27 27.76 -42.77 51.70
N ILE A 28 26.44 -42.58 51.57
CA ILE A 28 25.70 -41.30 51.44
C ILE A 28 25.90 -40.48 50.14
N VAL A 29 25.01 -40.69 49.17
CA VAL A 29 24.07 -39.71 48.57
C VAL A 29 23.37 -40.38 47.36
N GLY A 30 22.07 -40.10 47.13
CA GLY A 30 21.45 -40.34 45.82
C GLY A 30 20.50 -41.54 45.67
N LEU A 31 19.67 -41.86 46.68
CA LEU A 31 18.60 -42.87 46.58
C LEU A 31 17.41 -42.40 45.70
N PHE A 32 17.61 -42.36 44.38
CA PHE A 32 16.53 -42.44 43.41
C PHE A 32 16.82 -43.55 42.40
N SER A 33 15.91 -44.50 42.26
CA SER A 33 16.07 -45.56 41.26
C SER A 33 16.07 -44.98 39.84
N ARG A 34 16.84 -45.57 38.92
CA ARG A 34 16.81 -45.20 37.48
C ARG A 34 15.41 -45.26 36.85
N ARG A 35 14.46 -45.96 37.50
CA ARG A 35 13.04 -46.02 37.13
C ARG A 35 12.27 -44.78 37.60
N GLN A 36 12.52 -44.28 38.81
CA GLN A 36 11.89 -43.05 39.33
C GLN A 36 12.39 -41.81 38.59
N THR A 37 13.70 -41.67 38.37
CA THR A 37 14.24 -40.54 37.60
C THR A 37 13.66 -40.52 36.19
N ARG A 38 13.65 -41.66 35.48
CA ARG A 38 12.98 -41.78 34.18
C ARG A 38 11.50 -41.38 34.23
N LEU A 39 10.71 -41.87 35.19
CA LEU A 39 9.28 -41.53 35.28
C LEU A 39 9.04 -40.04 35.57
N ILE A 40 9.96 -39.39 36.29
CA ILE A 40 9.94 -37.93 36.50
C ILE A 40 10.31 -37.21 35.19
N THR A 41 11.37 -37.63 34.50
CA THR A 41 11.77 -37.08 33.19
C THR A 41 10.67 -37.23 32.14
N ASP A 42 10.13 -38.44 31.94
CA ASP A 42 9.03 -38.73 30.99
C ASP A 42 7.82 -37.81 31.25
N ARG A 43 7.50 -37.55 32.53
CA ARG A 43 6.40 -36.65 32.95
C ARG A 43 6.74 -35.17 32.74
N VAL A 44 7.93 -34.72 33.12
CA VAL A 44 8.40 -33.34 32.93
C VAL A 44 8.48 -33.00 31.45
N THR A 45 9.09 -33.86 30.63
CA THR A 45 9.14 -33.73 29.17
C THR A 45 7.75 -33.72 28.55
N SER A 46 6.83 -34.61 28.97
CA SER A 46 5.44 -34.55 28.49
C SER A 46 4.74 -33.25 28.88
N SER A 47 4.99 -32.70 30.06
CA SER A 47 4.43 -31.40 30.46
C SER A 47 5.01 -30.27 29.62
N ILE A 48 6.34 -30.20 29.44
CA ILE A 48 7.02 -29.17 28.64
C ILE A 48 6.52 -29.18 27.18
N ILE A 49 6.35 -30.35 26.57
CA ILE A 49 5.82 -30.47 25.19
C ILE A 49 4.37 -29.96 25.13
N LYS A 50 3.54 -30.27 26.14
CA LYS A 50 2.14 -29.82 26.19
C LYS A 50 2.00 -28.32 26.45
N THR A 51 2.72 -27.78 27.44
CA THR A 51 2.69 -26.34 27.74
C THR A 51 3.33 -25.51 26.64
N GLY A 52 4.42 -25.99 26.04
CA GLY A 52 5.02 -25.37 24.85
C GLY A 52 4.08 -25.38 23.65
N GLY A 53 3.44 -26.51 23.34
CA GLY A 53 2.46 -26.60 22.25
C GLY A 53 1.24 -25.70 22.44
N ILE A 54 0.67 -25.67 23.66
CA ILE A 54 -0.41 -24.75 24.02
C ILE A 54 0.06 -23.30 23.95
N GLY A 55 1.28 -23.00 24.42
CA GLY A 55 1.90 -21.67 24.33
C GLY A 55 2.05 -21.18 22.90
N ILE A 56 2.50 -22.03 21.96
CA ILE A 56 2.58 -21.70 20.54
C ILE A 56 1.18 -21.37 19.97
N ILE A 57 0.16 -22.16 20.30
CA ILE A 57 -1.23 -21.90 19.87
C ILE A 57 -1.73 -20.56 20.44
N LEU A 58 -1.48 -20.27 21.72
CA LEU A 58 -1.85 -19.01 22.36
C LEU A 58 -1.11 -17.81 21.75
N CYS A 59 0.17 -17.94 21.41
CA CYS A 59 0.93 -16.89 20.72
C CYS A 59 0.40 -16.62 19.31
N ILE A 60 0.08 -17.67 18.53
CA ILE A 60 -0.50 -17.54 17.19
C ILE A 60 -1.89 -16.90 17.27
N LEU A 61 -2.72 -17.32 18.23
CA LEU A 61 -4.05 -16.74 18.45
C LEU A 61 -3.95 -15.28 18.93
N GLY A 62 -3.03 -14.97 19.84
CA GLY A 62 -2.77 -13.61 20.33
C GLY A 62 -2.28 -12.68 19.21
N MET A 63 -1.40 -13.17 18.33
CA MET A 63 -0.98 -12.45 17.13
C MET A 63 -2.16 -12.19 16.20
N CYS A 64 -3.01 -13.19 15.93
CA CYS A 64 -4.22 -13.02 15.12
C CYS A 64 -5.19 -11.99 15.73
N ILE A 65 -5.43 -12.03 17.04
CA ILE A 65 -6.26 -11.05 17.76
C ILE A 65 -5.65 -9.64 17.66
N PHE A 66 -4.33 -9.50 17.77
CA PHE A 66 -3.65 -8.22 17.61
C PHE A 66 -3.78 -7.66 16.19
N LEU A 67 -3.56 -8.49 15.16
CA LEU A 67 -3.77 -8.10 13.76
C LEU A 67 -5.21 -7.63 13.52
N VAL A 68 -6.21 -8.39 13.99
CA VAL A 68 -7.63 -8.01 13.88
C VAL A 68 -7.93 -6.71 14.64
N LYS A 69 -7.40 -6.53 15.86
CA LYS A 69 -7.56 -5.31 16.65
C LYS A 69 -7.06 -4.07 15.92
N GLU A 70 -5.90 -4.13 15.28
CA GLU A 70 -5.35 -2.97 14.56
C GLU A 70 -6.01 -2.72 13.19
N VAL A 71 -6.67 -3.73 12.62
CA VAL A 71 -7.42 -3.63 11.35
C VAL A 71 -8.85 -3.11 11.53
N VAL A 72 -9.58 -3.56 12.55
CA VAL A 72 -11.00 -3.21 12.77
C VAL A 72 -11.31 -1.71 12.70
N PRO A 73 -10.50 -0.79 13.24
CA PRO A 73 -10.74 0.66 13.14
C PRO A 73 -10.86 1.21 11.71
N LEU A 74 -10.24 0.57 10.71
CA LEU A 74 -10.34 0.99 9.29
C LEU A 74 -11.76 0.93 8.74
N PHE A 75 -12.63 0.10 9.34
CA PHE A 75 -13.99 -0.15 8.85
C PHE A 75 -15.05 0.32 9.86
N GLN A 76 -14.67 1.16 10.83
CA GLN A 76 -15.63 1.80 11.73
C GLN A 76 -16.27 3.02 11.02
N PRO A 77 -17.60 3.18 11.07
CA PRO A 77 -18.26 4.32 10.45
C PRO A 77 -17.87 5.62 11.14
N SER A 78 -17.66 6.66 10.33
CA SER A 78 -17.40 8.03 10.79
C SER A 78 -18.56 8.54 11.67
N ARG A 79 -18.25 9.44 12.60
CA ARG A 79 -19.23 9.94 13.59
C ARG A 79 -19.06 11.43 13.79
N ALA A 80 -20.10 12.10 14.28
CA ALA A 80 -19.98 13.46 14.80
C ALA A 80 -20.80 13.65 16.07
N THR A 81 -20.37 14.62 16.88
CA THR A 81 -21.04 15.03 18.12
C THR A 81 -21.11 16.55 18.17
N SER A 82 -22.32 17.11 18.23
CA SER A 82 -22.54 18.54 18.40
C SER A 82 -22.28 18.98 19.83
N THR A 83 -21.62 20.13 20.03
CA THR A 83 -21.63 20.84 21.31
C THR A 83 -22.92 21.65 21.49
N GLU A 84 -23.09 22.32 22.63
CA GLU A 84 -24.21 23.25 22.81
C GLU A 84 -24.04 24.52 21.95
N PRO A 85 -25.11 25.03 21.30
CA PRO A 85 -25.02 26.16 20.39
C PRO A 85 -24.80 27.49 21.12
N ILE A 86 -23.68 28.15 20.84
CA ILE A 86 -23.28 29.40 21.49
C ILE A 86 -23.97 30.58 20.81
N SER A 87 -24.68 31.41 21.57
CA SER A 87 -25.33 32.62 21.04
C SER A 87 -24.29 33.71 20.74
N LEU A 88 -24.43 34.35 19.58
CA LEU A 88 -23.57 35.46 19.15
C LEU A 88 -24.11 36.81 19.62
N SER A 89 -23.28 37.85 19.54
CA SER A 89 -23.71 39.23 19.77
C SER A 89 -24.85 39.59 18.80
N ALA A 90 -25.78 40.45 19.24
CA ALA A 90 -26.78 41.02 18.34
C ALA A 90 -26.11 42.05 17.42
N THR A 91 -26.44 42.03 16.12
CA THR A 91 -25.86 42.93 15.12
C THR A 91 -26.89 43.15 14.01
N GLU A 92 -27.00 44.37 13.48
CA GLU A 92 -27.97 44.74 12.44
C GLU A 92 -27.58 44.23 11.03
N ALA A 93 -26.32 43.79 10.87
CA ALA A 93 -25.81 43.29 9.59
C ALA A 93 -26.48 41.96 9.18
N PRO A 94 -26.90 41.81 7.91
CA PRO A 94 -27.64 40.64 7.45
C PRO A 94 -26.81 39.37 7.49
N PHE A 95 -27.43 38.27 7.92
CA PHE A 95 -26.83 36.94 8.03
C PHE A 95 -26.10 36.49 6.75
N SER A 96 -26.61 36.88 5.57
CA SER A 96 -26.01 36.54 4.27
C SER A 96 -24.59 37.07 4.07
N VAL A 97 -24.12 38.02 4.89
CA VAL A 97 -22.77 38.61 4.85
C VAL A 97 -22.01 38.31 6.14
N ALA A 98 -21.98 37.02 6.51
CA ALA A 98 -21.22 36.47 7.61
C ALA A 98 -20.25 35.37 7.13
N LEU A 99 -19.05 35.29 7.71
CA LEU A 99 -18.05 34.27 7.40
C LEU A 99 -17.41 33.78 8.70
N ILE A 100 -17.28 32.46 8.86
CA ILE A 100 -16.70 31.87 10.07
C ILE A 100 -15.43 31.09 9.80
N GLY A 101 -14.68 30.83 10.86
CA GLY A 101 -13.67 29.77 10.90
C GLY A 101 -13.41 29.25 12.30
N ILE A 102 -12.54 28.24 12.36
CA ILE A 102 -12.08 27.58 13.58
C ILE A 102 -10.56 27.39 13.50
N GLU A 103 -9.87 27.58 14.62
CA GLU A 103 -8.43 27.32 14.77
C GLU A 103 -8.13 25.80 14.68
N GLU A 104 -6.87 25.45 14.39
CA GLU A 104 -6.42 24.08 14.08
C GLU A 104 -6.70 23.05 15.19
N GLN A 105 -6.79 23.45 16.46
CA GLN A 105 -7.03 22.57 17.62
C GLN A 105 -8.50 22.56 18.08
N GLN A 106 -9.38 23.31 17.41
CA GLN A 106 -10.79 23.48 17.77
C GLN A 106 -11.04 24.18 19.13
N GLU A 107 -10.08 24.95 19.63
CA GLU A 107 -10.22 25.70 20.90
C GLU A 107 -10.90 27.07 20.70
N LEU A 108 -10.63 27.72 19.56
CA LEU A 108 -11.06 29.07 19.25
C LEU A 108 -11.77 29.13 17.89
N ALA A 109 -12.97 29.71 17.86
CA ALA A 109 -13.70 30.05 16.64
C ALA A 109 -13.75 31.56 16.42
N TYR A 110 -14.03 31.98 15.19
CA TYR A 110 -14.24 33.38 14.83
C TYR A 110 -15.38 33.58 13.85
N VAL A 111 -16.03 34.73 13.94
CA VAL A 111 -17.16 35.16 13.09
C VAL A 111 -16.93 36.58 12.60
N LEU A 112 -16.73 36.73 11.29
CA LEU A 112 -16.66 38.00 10.58
C LEU A 112 -18.05 38.37 10.07
N ARG A 113 -18.59 39.52 10.46
CA ARG A 113 -19.94 39.97 10.09
C ARG A 113 -20.02 41.50 10.08
N GLY A 114 -20.50 42.08 8.98
CA GLY A 114 -20.80 43.51 8.91
C GLY A 114 -19.64 44.46 9.24
N GLY A 115 -18.40 44.07 8.92
CA GLY A 115 -17.19 44.85 9.25
C GLY A 115 -16.59 44.57 10.63
N SER A 116 -17.22 43.73 11.46
CA SER A 116 -16.72 43.35 12.79
C SER A 116 -16.32 41.88 12.86
N LEU A 117 -15.27 41.59 13.62
CA LEU A 117 -14.74 40.24 13.86
C LEU A 117 -14.89 39.85 15.34
N GLU A 118 -15.74 38.87 15.62
CA GLU A 118 -15.96 38.29 16.95
C GLU A 118 -15.12 37.02 17.12
N PHE A 119 -14.50 36.82 18.29
CA PHE A 119 -13.75 35.62 18.67
C PHE A 119 -14.44 34.90 19.83
N MET A 120 -14.49 33.57 19.78
CA MET A 120 -15.27 32.74 20.73
C MET A 120 -14.52 31.47 21.10
N TYR A 121 -14.29 31.24 22.39
CA TYR A 121 -13.82 29.94 22.88
C TYR A 121 -14.94 28.90 22.79
N LEU A 122 -14.60 27.67 22.39
CA LEU A 122 -15.55 26.57 22.24
C LEU A 122 -15.68 25.74 23.52
N ALA A 123 -16.82 25.06 23.68
CA ALA A 123 -17.18 24.38 24.92
C ALA A 123 -16.20 23.23 25.25
N GLY A 124 -15.37 23.44 26.28
CA GLY A 124 -14.36 22.49 26.75
C GLY A 124 -13.10 23.17 27.29
N THR A 125 -12.74 24.35 26.77
CA THR A 125 -11.63 25.16 27.29
C THR A 125 -12.07 26.03 28.46
N THR A 126 -11.44 25.90 29.63
CA THR A 126 -11.57 26.86 30.73
C THR A 126 -10.73 28.11 30.45
N PRO A 127 -11.31 29.31 30.33
CA PRO A 127 -10.53 30.53 30.15
C PRO A 127 -9.84 30.93 31.45
N ALA A 128 -8.50 31.03 31.43
CA ALA A 128 -7.75 31.80 32.43
C ALA A 128 -7.77 33.31 32.10
N THR A 129 -8.02 33.65 30.83
CA THR A 129 -8.05 35.01 30.28
C THR A 129 -9.49 35.50 30.03
N PRO A 130 -9.73 36.83 30.05
CA PRO A 130 -11.01 37.40 29.65
C PRO A 130 -11.29 37.17 28.16
N SER A 131 -12.57 37.19 27.77
CA SER A 131 -13.00 37.08 26.37
C SER A 131 -12.27 38.07 25.46
N ILE A 132 -11.63 37.56 24.40
CA ILE A 132 -11.02 38.39 23.35
C ILE A 132 -12.11 39.32 22.78
N PRO A 133 -11.98 40.66 22.93
CA PRO A 133 -13.04 41.57 22.55
C PRO A 133 -13.25 41.58 21.03
N SER A 134 -14.50 41.77 20.62
CA SER A 134 -14.85 41.94 19.20
C SER A 134 -14.11 43.14 18.61
N ARG A 135 -13.47 42.94 17.46
CA ARG A 135 -12.69 43.97 16.78
C ARG A 135 -13.47 44.48 15.57
N THR A 136 -13.98 45.69 15.65
CA THR A 136 -14.42 46.46 14.48
C THR A 136 -13.23 46.65 13.54
N LEU A 137 -13.40 46.30 12.27
CA LEU A 137 -12.40 46.49 11.21
C LEU A 137 -12.77 47.64 10.27
N LEU A 138 -14.07 48.01 10.21
CA LEU A 138 -14.62 49.10 9.41
C LEU A 138 -15.70 49.84 10.22
N ASP A 139 -15.54 51.14 10.43
CA ASP A 139 -16.43 51.93 11.30
C ASP A 139 -17.70 52.46 10.59
N SER A 140 -17.74 52.46 9.26
CA SER A 140 -18.84 53.08 8.48
C SER A 140 -19.12 52.47 7.10
N GLU A 141 -18.35 51.47 6.66
CA GLU A 141 -18.47 50.89 5.32
C GLU A 141 -19.41 49.67 5.32
N SER A 142 -20.44 49.69 4.48
CA SER A 142 -21.38 48.56 4.36
C SER A 142 -20.74 47.42 3.57
N VAL A 143 -20.36 46.36 4.29
CA VAL A 143 -19.90 45.09 3.70
C VAL A 143 -21.08 44.37 3.05
N THR A 144 -20.97 44.07 1.76
CA THR A 144 -22.01 43.41 0.95
C THR A 144 -21.66 41.98 0.56
N ALA A 145 -20.37 41.63 0.54
CA ALA A 145 -19.90 40.27 0.28
C ALA A 145 -18.68 39.92 1.16
N VAL A 146 -18.42 38.63 1.33
CA VAL A 146 -17.26 38.09 2.05
C VAL A 146 -16.73 36.85 1.35
N ALA A 147 -15.41 36.64 1.40
CA ALA A 147 -14.77 35.44 0.87
C ALA A 147 -13.59 34.98 1.74
N ARG A 148 -13.19 33.72 1.53
CA ARG A 148 -12.05 33.03 2.14
C ARG A 148 -11.15 32.51 1.02
N ALA A 149 -9.84 32.59 1.23
CA ALA A 149 -8.85 31.94 0.38
C ALA A 149 -8.89 30.40 0.54
N LEU A 150 -8.84 29.66 -0.56
CA LEU A 150 -8.67 28.21 -0.55
C LEU A 150 -7.21 27.84 -0.22
N GLY A 151 -7.02 26.67 0.42
CA GLY A 151 -5.72 26.21 0.88
C GLY A 151 -5.50 26.43 2.39
N LYS A 152 -4.25 26.41 2.83
CA LYS A 152 -3.87 26.47 4.25
C LYS A 152 -4.01 27.89 4.80
N GLY A 153 -4.63 28.03 5.98
CA GLY A 153 -4.66 29.27 6.76
C GLY A 153 -5.97 30.05 6.74
N HIS A 154 -5.92 31.31 7.19
CA HIS A 154 -7.09 32.14 7.50
C HIS A 154 -7.04 33.51 6.81
N SER A 155 -6.68 33.52 5.53
CA SER A 155 -6.78 34.71 4.68
C SER A 155 -8.21 34.86 4.15
N LEU A 156 -8.77 36.05 4.32
CA LEU A 156 -10.15 36.43 4.07
C LEU A 156 -10.20 37.75 3.29
N ALA A 157 -11.37 38.09 2.77
CA ALA A 157 -11.64 39.42 2.22
C ALA A 157 -13.09 39.86 2.43
N MET A 158 -13.27 41.17 2.64
CA MET A 158 -14.57 41.85 2.71
C MET A 158 -14.79 42.66 1.43
N GLY A 159 -15.93 42.48 0.76
CA GLY A 159 -16.37 43.29 -0.37
C GLY A 159 -17.38 44.34 0.08
N THR A 160 -17.21 45.59 -0.35
CA THR A 160 -18.01 46.75 0.10
C THR A 160 -19.03 47.20 -0.96
N ALA A 161 -20.02 47.99 -0.53
CA ALA A 161 -21.03 48.57 -1.41
C ALA A 161 -20.47 49.56 -2.48
N ASP A 162 -19.27 50.10 -2.31
CA ASP A 162 -18.60 50.97 -3.28
C ASP A 162 -17.59 50.22 -4.18
N GLY A 163 -17.56 48.89 -4.13
CA GLY A 163 -16.76 48.08 -5.05
C GLY A 163 -15.30 47.88 -4.65
N ARG A 164 -14.94 48.20 -3.40
CA ARG A 164 -13.64 47.85 -2.83
C ARG A 164 -13.67 46.44 -2.23
N VAL A 165 -12.50 45.83 -2.21
CA VAL A 165 -12.19 44.58 -1.53
C VAL A 165 -11.08 44.83 -0.54
N ILE A 166 -11.30 44.46 0.71
CA ILE A 166 -10.42 44.72 1.84
C ILE A 166 -9.92 43.37 2.37
N PRO A 167 -8.64 43.02 2.15
CA PRO A 167 -8.03 41.81 2.71
C PRO A 167 -8.03 41.82 4.23
N VAL A 168 -8.32 40.67 4.84
CA VAL A 168 -8.15 40.43 6.28
C VAL A 168 -7.37 39.14 6.47
N ALA A 169 -6.25 39.20 7.18
CA ALA A 169 -5.48 38.03 7.59
C ALA A 169 -5.69 37.80 9.09
N ILE A 170 -6.01 36.56 9.47
CA ILE A 170 -6.02 36.13 10.87
C ILE A 170 -4.87 35.14 11.05
N GLU A 171 -4.09 35.33 12.12
CA GLU A 171 -3.02 34.43 12.53
C GLU A 171 -3.27 34.01 13.97
N PHE A 172 -2.90 32.79 14.34
CA PHE A 172 -3.04 32.30 15.71
C PHE A 172 -1.65 32.02 16.29
N SER A 173 -1.19 32.87 17.20
CA SER A 173 0.02 32.59 17.98
C SER A 173 -0.31 31.68 19.15
N GLN A 174 0.61 30.78 19.48
CA GLN A 174 0.54 29.93 20.67
C GLN A 174 1.64 30.38 21.64
N ASP A 175 1.25 30.70 22.87
CA ASP A 175 2.18 31.06 23.95
C ASP A 175 2.07 30.04 25.10
N PHE A 176 3.12 29.91 25.90
CA PHE A 176 3.26 28.85 26.90
C PHE A 176 3.66 29.42 28.27
N GLU A 177 2.66 29.70 29.11
CA GLU A 177 2.89 30.03 30.52
C GLU A 177 3.20 28.74 31.32
N GLY A 178 4.47 28.33 31.23
CA GLY A 178 5.06 27.20 31.96
C GLY A 178 4.64 25.82 31.45
N LYS A 179 3.36 25.48 31.57
CA LYS A 179 2.75 24.23 31.06
C LYS A 179 1.39 24.43 30.42
N GLU A 180 0.74 25.57 30.65
CA GLU A 180 -0.55 25.88 30.03
C GLU A 180 -0.29 26.64 28.73
N ARG A 181 -0.94 26.20 27.66
CA ARG A 181 -0.91 26.88 26.35
C ARG A 181 -2.04 27.90 26.32
N SER A 182 -1.74 29.13 25.92
CA SER A 182 -2.74 30.07 25.44
C SER A 182 -2.69 30.19 23.91
N ILE A 183 -3.82 30.51 23.29
CA ILE A 183 -3.91 30.82 21.86
C ILE A 183 -4.44 32.24 21.74
N SER A 184 -3.68 33.08 21.03
CA SER A 184 -4.00 34.50 20.82
C SER A 184 -4.13 34.83 19.33
N PRO A 185 -5.26 35.39 18.88
CA PRO A 185 -5.42 35.81 17.49
C PRO A 185 -4.76 37.17 17.22
N SER A 186 -3.91 37.19 16.20
CA SER A 186 -3.44 38.37 15.48
C SER A 186 -4.42 38.64 14.32
N VAL A 187 -4.68 39.92 13.99
CA VAL A 187 -5.52 40.31 12.86
C VAL A 187 -4.90 41.49 12.12
N GLY A 188 -4.51 41.26 10.87
CA GLY A 188 -4.03 42.26 9.92
C GLY A 188 -5.13 42.64 8.92
N VAL A 189 -5.20 43.92 8.56
CA VAL A 189 -6.07 44.43 7.49
C VAL A 189 -5.17 44.95 6.38
N GLY A 190 -5.37 44.48 5.15
CA GLY A 190 -4.57 44.85 3.99
C GLY A 190 -5.09 46.12 3.28
N PRO A 191 -4.33 46.66 2.31
CA PRO A 191 -4.79 47.78 1.49
C PRO A 191 -6.02 47.40 0.67
N SER A 192 -6.98 48.33 0.55
CA SER A 192 -8.19 48.13 -0.25
C SER A 192 -7.90 48.12 -1.75
N ILE A 193 -8.42 47.13 -2.47
CA ILE A 193 -8.27 46.95 -3.93
C ILE A 193 -9.64 47.16 -4.59
N MET A 194 -9.72 47.88 -5.71
CA MET A 194 -10.96 47.97 -6.49
C MET A 194 -11.26 46.64 -7.18
N ALA A 195 -12.48 46.09 -7.03
CA ALA A 195 -12.87 44.82 -7.63
C ALA A 195 -13.10 44.87 -9.14
N ALA A 196 -13.44 46.06 -9.66
CA ALA A 196 -13.70 46.36 -11.06
C ALA A 196 -13.32 47.83 -11.37
N PRO A 197 -13.27 48.26 -12.65
CA PRO A 197 -12.95 49.64 -13.02
C PRO A 197 -14.00 50.68 -12.57
N THR A 198 -15.25 50.25 -12.38
CA THR A 198 -16.36 51.10 -11.92
C THR A 198 -16.79 50.71 -10.50
N PRO A 199 -16.99 51.67 -9.58
CA PRO A 199 -17.45 51.39 -8.22
C PRO A 199 -18.92 50.95 -8.23
N GLN A 200 -19.18 49.73 -7.79
CA GLN A 200 -20.52 49.13 -7.65
C GLN A 200 -20.57 48.13 -6.48
N PRO A 201 -21.75 47.86 -5.87
CA PRO A 201 -21.87 46.85 -4.83
C PRO A 201 -21.50 45.44 -5.32
N ILE A 202 -20.64 44.77 -4.56
CA ILE A 202 -20.23 43.38 -4.81
C ILE A 202 -21.29 42.45 -4.20
N THR A 203 -21.89 41.57 -5.00
CA THR A 203 -22.95 40.65 -4.54
C THR A 203 -22.41 39.27 -4.16
N LYS A 204 -21.33 38.83 -4.81
CA LYS A 204 -20.62 37.57 -4.54
C LYS A 204 -19.17 37.74 -4.98
N MET A 205 -18.24 37.08 -4.30
CA MET A 205 -16.82 37.13 -4.66
C MET A 205 -16.09 35.83 -4.30
N ALA A 206 -14.97 35.58 -4.98
CA ALA A 206 -13.97 34.58 -4.64
C ALA A 206 -12.61 35.29 -4.59
N TYR A 207 -11.79 34.92 -3.61
CA TYR A 207 -10.58 35.64 -3.23
C TYR A 207 -9.45 34.66 -3.04
N GLN A 208 -8.26 34.98 -3.54
CA GLN A 208 -7.06 34.19 -3.30
C GLN A 208 -5.83 35.11 -3.22
N SER A 209 -4.94 34.87 -2.25
CA SER A 209 -3.89 35.81 -1.88
C SER A 209 -2.55 35.13 -1.63
N THR A 210 -1.48 35.82 -2.00
CA THR A 210 -0.08 35.54 -1.64
C THR A 210 0.64 36.87 -1.45
N GLU A 211 1.88 36.86 -0.94
CA GLU A 211 2.66 38.09 -0.67
C GLU A 211 2.83 39.00 -1.90
N SER A 212 2.81 38.43 -3.11
CA SER A 212 3.10 39.11 -4.37
C SER A 212 2.00 39.03 -5.44
N ASP A 213 0.98 38.18 -5.31
CA ASP A 213 -0.12 38.03 -6.27
C ASP A 213 -1.45 37.84 -5.52
N VAL A 214 -2.36 38.80 -5.68
CA VAL A 214 -3.72 38.79 -5.10
C VAL A 214 -4.72 38.76 -6.25
N ARG A 215 -5.68 37.82 -6.21
CA ARG A 215 -6.71 37.66 -7.24
C ARG A 215 -8.10 37.66 -6.64
N ILE A 216 -9.00 38.36 -7.33
CA ILE A 216 -10.37 38.66 -6.93
C ILE A 216 -11.25 38.37 -8.14
N ALA A 217 -12.12 37.37 -8.04
CA ALA A 217 -13.28 37.27 -8.91
C ALA A 217 -14.47 37.91 -8.18
N ALA A 218 -15.14 38.89 -8.78
CA ALA A 218 -16.22 39.64 -8.14
C ALA A 218 -17.41 39.80 -9.09
N LEU A 219 -18.60 39.41 -8.61
CA LEU A 219 -19.87 39.60 -9.30
C LEU A 219 -20.51 40.88 -8.75
N LEU A 220 -20.71 41.86 -9.62
CA LEU A 220 -21.29 43.16 -9.27
C LEU A 220 -22.83 43.13 -9.34
N GLN A 221 -23.47 44.20 -8.84
CA GLN A 221 -24.93 44.33 -8.86
C GLN A 221 -25.54 44.38 -10.29
N ASP A 222 -24.81 44.90 -11.27
CA ASP A 222 -25.19 44.84 -12.70
C ASP A 222 -25.07 43.43 -13.33
N ARG A 223 -24.57 42.45 -12.56
CA ARG A 223 -24.28 41.05 -12.91
C ARG A 223 -23.03 40.82 -13.76
N HIS A 224 -22.15 41.81 -13.92
CA HIS A 224 -20.85 41.59 -14.54
C HIS A 224 -19.89 40.87 -13.56
N LEU A 225 -19.19 39.84 -14.06
CA LEU A 225 -18.15 39.11 -13.35
C LEU A 225 -16.77 39.64 -13.77
N TRP A 226 -16.14 40.40 -12.87
CA TRP A 226 -14.80 40.93 -13.06
C TRP A 226 -13.75 40.06 -12.38
N LEU A 227 -12.65 39.79 -13.09
CA LEU A 227 -11.41 39.28 -12.53
C LEU A 227 -10.43 40.45 -12.36
N THR A 228 -10.16 40.84 -11.11
CA THR A 228 -9.05 41.73 -10.76
C THR A 228 -7.87 40.91 -10.27
N THR A 229 -6.70 41.12 -10.87
CA THR A 229 -5.40 40.64 -10.38
C THR A 229 -4.54 41.84 -9.99
N ASN A 230 -4.03 41.85 -8.77
CA ASN A 230 -3.09 42.83 -8.25
C ASN A 230 -1.77 42.12 -7.93
N ARG A 231 -0.70 42.44 -8.67
CA ARG A 231 0.61 41.78 -8.58
C ARG A 231 1.71 42.77 -8.24
N THR A 232 2.40 42.51 -7.14
CA THR A 232 3.54 43.29 -6.63
C THR A 232 4.84 42.57 -6.96
N ILE A 233 5.70 43.21 -7.75
CA ILE A 233 6.99 42.66 -8.18
C ILE A 233 8.12 43.45 -7.49
N SER A 234 8.81 42.82 -6.55
CA SER A 234 10.04 43.36 -5.96
C SER A 234 11.20 43.21 -6.95
N ARG A 235 11.80 44.32 -7.37
CA ARG A 235 12.99 44.34 -8.23
C ARG A 235 14.27 44.14 -7.40
N PRO A 236 15.38 43.64 -8.00
CA PRO A 236 16.64 43.44 -7.28
C PRO A 236 17.21 44.71 -6.63
N ASP A 237 16.87 45.88 -7.17
CA ASP A 237 17.32 47.19 -6.67
C ASP A 237 16.55 47.67 -5.42
N GLY A 238 15.53 46.92 -4.98
CA GLY A 238 14.72 47.21 -3.80
C GLY A 238 13.36 47.86 -4.09
N ASP A 239 13.18 48.46 -5.26
CA ASP A 239 11.89 49.02 -5.70
C ASP A 239 10.81 47.94 -5.87
N THR A 240 9.58 48.24 -5.45
CA THR A 240 8.40 47.40 -5.68
C THR A 240 7.47 48.02 -6.73
N GLU A 241 7.17 47.25 -7.77
CA GLU A 241 6.27 47.65 -8.85
C GLU A 241 4.93 46.93 -8.70
N THR A 242 3.85 47.68 -8.47
CA THR A 242 2.50 47.13 -8.30
C THR A 242 1.70 47.30 -9.59
N SER A 243 1.21 46.19 -10.13
CA SER A 243 0.46 46.13 -11.39
C SER A 243 -0.95 45.59 -11.14
N ILE A 244 -1.97 46.35 -11.53
CA ILE A 244 -3.37 45.95 -11.43
C ILE A 244 -3.90 45.69 -12.84
N THR A 245 -4.48 44.51 -13.06
CA THR A 245 -5.16 44.13 -14.30
C THR A 245 -6.59 43.72 -13.99
N GLN A 246 -7.55 44.21 -14.77
CA GLN A 246 -8.98 43.95 -14.57
C GLN A 246 -9.59 43.50 -15.89
N VAL A 247 -10.27 42.36 -15.89
CA VAL A 247 -10.90 41.75 -17.09
C VAL A 247 -12.34 41.39 -16.77
N ASP A 248 -13.25 41.75 -17.68
CA ASP A 248 -14.66 41.32 -17.63
C ASP A 248 -14.79 39.93 -18.30
N LEU A 249 -15.26 38.94 -17.55
CA LEU A 249 -15.46 37.56 -18.02
C LEU A 249 -16.90 37.30 -18.49
N THR A 250 -17.80 38.25 -18.27
CA THR A 250 -19.23 38.12 -18.60
C THR A 250 -19.51 37.86 -20.08
N PRO A 251 -18.78 38.45 -21.06
CA PRO A 251 -19.04 38.22 -22.48
C PRO A 251 -18.91 36.77 -22.96
N ASP A 252 -18.10 35.95 -22.27
CA ASP A 252 -17.87 34.53 -22.61
C ASP A 252 -18.87 33.58 -21.94
N ILE A 253 -19.78 34.10 -21.09
CA ILE A 253 -20.67 33.31 -20.23
C ILE A 253 -22.13 33.51 -20.65
N PHE A 254 -22.78 32.44 -21.12
CA PHE A 254 -24.22 32.44 -21.43
C PHE A 254 -25.03 31.90 -20.25
N GLY A 255 -26.08 32.64 -19.87
CA GLY A 255 -26.95 32.37 -18.71
C GLY A 255 -26.55 33.16 -17.47
N HIS A 256 -27.43 33.28 -16.47
CA HIS A 256 -27.10 33.99 -15.23
C HIS A 256 -26.14 33.17 -14.34
N ILE A 257 -25.13 33.86 -13.80
CA ILE A 257 -24.11 33.32 -12.91
C ILE A 257 -24.71 33.11 -11.52
N THR A 258 -24.57 31.89 -10.99
CA THR A 258 -25.14 31.47 -9.70
C THR A 258 -24.07 31.06 -8.69
N ALA A 259 -22.97 30.48 -9.15
CA ALA A 259 -21.82 30.10 -8.32
C ALA A 259 -20.50 30.33 -9.06
N PHE A 260 -19.42 30.56 -8.33
CA PHE A 260 -18.07 30.50 -8.90
C PHE A 260 -17.04 30.26 -7.78
N THR A 261 -15.88 29.73 -8.15
CA THR A 261 -14.80 29.40 -7.21
C THR A 261 -13.43 29.53 -7.88
N LEU A 262 -12.45 30.01 -7.13
CA LEU A 262 -11.09 30.33 -7.59
C LEU A 262 -10.11 29.35 -6.94
N ALA A 263 -9.31 28.65 -7.74
CA ALA A 263 -8.35 27.65 -7.29
C ALA A 263 -7.28 28.22 -6.34
N SER A 264 -6.80 27.41 -5.39
CA SER A 264 -5.82 27.82 -4.38
C SER A 264 -4.48 28.29 -4.98
N ARG A 265 -4.06 27.63 -6.08
CA ARG A 265 -2.89 28.00 -6.90
C ARG A 265 -3.09 29.30 -7.69
N ARG A 266 -4.32 29.84 -7.77
CA ARG A 266 -4.78 31.01 -8.56
C ARG A 266 -4.89 30.80 -10.07
N GLU A 267 -4.61 29.60 -10.56
CA GLU A 267 -4.47 29.27 -11.99
C GLU A 267 -5.80 28.92 -12.70
N LEU A 268 -6.87 28.62 -11.95
CA LEU A 268 -8.17 28.19 -12.50
C LEU A 268 -9.34 28.89 -11.82
N LEU A 269 -10.39 29.20 -12.58
CA LEU A 269 -11.66 29.74 -12.10
C LEU A 269 -12.83 28.98 -12.76
N ALA A 270 -13.69 28.37 -11.94
CA ALA A 270 -14.90 27.71 -12.40
C ALA A 270 -16.13 28.59 -12.12
N VAL A 271 -16.99 28.79 -13.11
CA VAL A 271 -18.20 29.64 -13.03
C VAL A 271 -19.44 28.83 -13.41
N GLY A 272 -20.34 28.62 -12.46
CA GLY A 272 -21.60 27.89 -12.60
C GLY A 272 -22.79 28.81 -12.86
N THR A 273 -23.73 28.31 -13.67
CA THR A 273 -24.90 29.07 -14.15
C THR A 273 -26.24 28.39 -13.85
N GLU A 274 -27.33 29.15 -14.02
CA GLU A 274 -28.71 28.67 -13.85
C GLU A 274 -29.11 27.54 -14.81
N GLU A 275 -28.48 27.44 -15.98
CA GLU A 275 -28.74 26.41 -16.98
C GLU A 275 -28.13 25.04 -16.64
N GLY A 276 -27.33 24.95 -15.56
CA GLY A 276 -26.61 23.73 -15.19
C GLY A 276 -25.22 23.58 -15.85
N LYS A 277 -24.73 24.64 -16.50
CA LYS A 277 -23.39 24.69 -17.10
C LYS A 277 -22.34 25.23 -16.13
N VAL A 278 -21.11 24.75 -16.26
CA VAL A 278 -19.90 25.31 -15.64
C VAL A 278 -18.90 25.69 -16.72
N TYR A 279 -18.46 26.95 -16.70
CA TYR A 279 -17.43 27.54 -17.55
C TYR A 279 -16.11 27.52 -16.78
N ASN A 280 -15.07 26.89 -17.33
CA ASN A 280 -13.76 26.77 -16.70
C ASN A 280 -12.75 27.68 -17.40
N PHE A 281 -12.23 28.67 -16.69
CA PHE A 281 -11.22 29.61 -17.19
C PHE A 281 -9.82 29.24 -16.70
N ASP A 282 -8.86 29.21 -17.62
CA ASP A 282 -7.43 29.19 -17.34
C ASP A 282 -6.95 30.63 -17.10
N LEU A 283 -6.29 30.86 -15.96
CA LEU A 283 -5.80 32.15 -15.48
C LEU A 283 -4.27 32.22 -15.42
N GLN A 284 -3.52 31.34 -16.09
CA GLN A 284 -2.06 31.42 -16.14
C GLN A 284 -1.58 32.78 -16.67
N ASP A 285 -2.16 33.26 -17.78
CA ASP A 285 -2.10 34.68 -18.16
C ASP A 285 -3.28 35.43 -17.54
N SER A 286 -3.06 36.04 -16.38
CA SER A 286 -4.05 36.84 -15.67
C SER A 286 -4.50 38.11 -16.41
N ALA A 287 -3.81 38.52 -17.49
CA ALA A 287 -4.22 39.62 -18.35
C ALA A 287 -5.03 39.15 -19.58
N LYS A 288 -5.01 37.85 -19.88
CA LYS A 288 -5.84 37.20 -20.91
C LYS A 288 -6.37 35.85 -20.42
N PRO A 289 -7.32 35.84 -19.46
CA PRO A 289 -8.07 34.65 -19.10
C PRO A 289 -8.62 33.96 -20.35
N LEU A 290 -8.48 32.64 -20.42
CA LEU A 290 -8.98 31.85 -21.54
C LEU A 290 -10.09 30.90 -21.05
N LEU A 291 -11.26 30.95 -21.67
CA LEU A 291 -12.28 29.92 -21.49
C LEU A 291 -11.74 28.59 -22.05
N ALA A 292 -11.26 27.71 -21.16
CA ALA A 292 -10.64 26.45 -21.52
C ALA A 292 -11.70 25.40 -21.92
N GLU A 293 -12.82 25.35 -21.21
CA GLU A 293 -13.91 24.41 -21.46
C GLU A 293 -15.25 24.91 -20.88
N THR A 294 -16.37 24.46 -21.45
CA THR A 294 -17.71 24.58 -20.85
C THR A 294 -18.36 23.21 -20.76
N ILE A 295 -18.70 22.78 -19.54
CA ILE A 295 -19.34 21.49 -19.27
C ILE A 295 -20.81 21.66 -18.87
N GLN A 296 -21.67 20.74 -19.30
CA GLN A 296 -23.03 20.60 -18.77
C GLN A 296 -22.98 19.71 -17.53
N ALA A 297 -22.82 20.32 -16.34
CA ALA A 297 -22.53 19.61 -15.10
C ALA A 297 -23.80 19.13 -14.35
N SER A 298 -24.94 19.78 -14.58
CA SER A 298 -26.27 19.34 -14.13
C SER A 298 -27.26 19.23 -15.30
N GLU A 299 -28.49 18.81 -15.04
CA GLU A 299 -29.58 18.83 -16.03
C GLU A 299 -29.86 20.25 -16.54
N PRO A 300 -30.27 20.41 -17.81
CA PRO A 300 -30.70 21.70 -18.34
C PRO A 300 -31.76 22.38 -17.47
N GLY A 301 -31.48 23.60 -17.02
CA GLY A 301 -32.37 24.36 -16.12
C GLY A 301 -32.31 23.95 -14.64
N LYS A 302 -31.30 23.18 -14.23
CA LYS A 302 -30.93 22.99 -12.81
C LYS A 302 -29.68 23.78 -12.50
N ALA A 303 -29.86 24.91 -11.80
CA ALA A 303 -28.78 25.82 -11.45
C ALA A 303 -27.62 25.14 -10.70
N ILE A 304 -26.39 25.52 -11.05
CA ILE A 304 -25.20 25.18 -10.28
C ILE A 304 -25.12 26.15 -9.08
N THR A 305 -25.36 25.66 -7.88
CA THR A 305 -25.56 26.50 -6.69
C THR A 305 -24.32 26.60 -5.81
N ALA A 306 -23.44 25.59 -5.84
CA ALA A 306 -22.16 25.62 -5.14
C ALA A 306 -21.05 24.94 -5.96
N LEU A 307 -19.83 25.49 -5.85
CA LEU A 307 -18.61 25.02 -6.51
C LEU A 307 -17.42 25.14 -5.55
N ALA A 308 -16.56 24.14 -5.50
CA ALA A 308 -15.29 24.21 -4.77
C ALA A 308 -14.22 23.32 -5.42
N TYR A 309 -13.00 23.83 -5.58
CA TYR A 309 -11.84 22.98 -5.89
C TYR A 309 -11.40 22.24 -4.62
N LEU A 310 -11.08 20.94 -4.73
CA LEU A 310 -10.41 20.18 -3.67
C LEU A 310 -8.92 20.55 -3.59
N MET A 311 -8.28 20.18 -2.47
CA MET A 311 -6.83 20.24 -2.28
C MET A 311 -6.06 19.84 -3.56
N GLY A 312 -5.13 20.68 -4.01
CA GLY A 312 -4.32 20.45 -5.21
C GLY A 312 -4.95 20.97 -6.51
N ASP A 313 -6.18 21.50 -6.46
CA ASP A 313 -6.89 22.20 -7.54
C ASP A 313 -7.19 21.38 -8.81
N ARG A 314 -7.01 20.06 -8.78
CA ARG A 314 -7.28 19.17 -9.91
C ARG A 314 -8.74 18.73 -10.02
N SER A 315 -9.44 18.66 -8.89
CA SER A 315 -10.81 18.15 -8.78
C SER A 315 -11.78 19.25 -8.38
N LEU A 316 -12.83 19.45 -9.17
CA LEU A 316 -13.91 20.40 -8.92
C LEU A 316 -15.14 19.67 -8.39
N VAL A 317 -15.57 20.02 -7.18
CA VAL A 317 -16.86 19.61 -6.62
C VAL A 317 -17.95 20.52 -7.17
N VAL A 318 -19.04 19.91 -7.67
CA VAL A 318 -20.21 20.59 -8.21
C VAL A 318 -21.46 20.17 -7.44
N GLY A 319 -22.15 21.16 -6.85
CA GLY A 319 -23.45 21.01 -6.19
C GLY A 319 -24.56 21.77 -6.92
N ASP A 320 -25.75 21.18 -7.03
CA ASP A 320 -26.87 21.74 -7.82
C ASP A 320 -28.19 21.97 -7.06
N ALA A 321 -29.10 22.68 -7.73
CA ALA A 321 -30.47 22.93 -7.30
C ALA A 321 -31.42 21.71 -7.33
N ALA A 322 -30.88 20.52 -7.58
CA ALA A 322 -31.56 19.23 -7.43
C ALA A 322 -30.95 18.38 -6.29
N GLY A 323 -30.05 18.96 -5.48
CA GLY A 323 -29.40 18.30 -4.35
C GLY A 323 -28.26 17.35 -4.75
N ARG A 324 -27.89 17.27 -6.02
CA ARG A 324 -26.82 16.39 -6.48
C ARG A 324 -25.46 16.97 -6.17
N VAL A 325 -24.53 16.06 -5.86
CA VAL A 325 -23.12 16.34 -5.60
C VAL A 325 -22.27 15.43 -6.49
N SER A 326 -21.35 16.03 -7.25
CA SER A 326 -20.45 15.30 -8.15
C SER A 326 -19.05 15.90 -8.13
N VAL A 327 -18.03 15.10 -8.44
CA VAL A 327 -16.64 15.56 -8.60
C VAL A 327 -16.20 15.33 -10.04
N TRP A 328 -15.63 16.39 -10.62
CA TRP A 328 -15.15 16.46 -11.99
C TRP A 328 -13.65 16.73 -11.99
N MET A 329 -12.89 16.14 -12.93
CA MET A 329 -11.47 16.46 -13.11
C MET A 329 -11.06 16.37 -14.60
N PRO A 330 -9.94 16.99 -15.01
CA PRO A 330 -9.47 16.94 -16.39
C PRO A 330 -8.83 15.59 -16.71
N LEU A 331 -9.47 14.82 -17.61
CA LEU A 331 -8.94 13.60 -18.22
C LEU A 331 -8.30 13.94 -19.57
N ARG A 332 -7.19 13.28 -19.95
CA ARG A 332 -6.68 13.41 -21.33
C ARG A 332 -7.64 12.77 -22.33
N GLU A 333 -7.80 13.41 -23.50
CA GLU A 333 -8.56 12.81 -24.62
C GLU A 333 -7.89 11.53 -25.12
N HIS A 334 -6.55 11.57 -25.28
CA HIS A 334 -5.75 10.47 -25.83
C HIS A 334 -4.40 10.35 -25.09
N PRO A 335 -3.90 9.12 -24.84
CA PRO A 335 -2.56 8.91 -24.27
C PRO A 335 -1.47 9.62 -25.09
N GLY A 336 -0.61 10.38 -24.40
CA GLY A 336 0.46 11.15 -25.04
C GLY A 336 0.04 12.53 -25.57
N THR A 337 -1.23 12.92 -25.48
CA THR A 337 -1.69 14.29 -25.79
C THR A 337 -1.78 15.15 -24.53
N ASN A 338 -1.61 16.47 -24.70
CA ASN A 338 -1.84 17.47 -23.64
C ASN A 338 -3.27 18.04 -23.64
N LYS A 339 -4.16 17.56 -24.53
CA LYS A 339 -5.57 17.96 -24.52
C LYS A 339 -6.31 17.23 -23.41
N THR A 340 -7.03 17.99 -22.60
CA THR A 340 -7.87 17.46 -21.52
C THR A 340 -9.31 17.96 -21.63
N HIS A 341 -10.24 17.16 -21.15
CA HIS A 341 -11.65 17.49 -20.99
C HIS A 341 -12.11 17.13 -19.57
N MET A 342 -13.02 17.91 -19.01
CA MET A 342 -13.54 17.73 -17.65
C MET A 342 -14.62 16.66 -17.63
N ALA A 343 -14.38 15.57 -16.91
CA ALA A 343 -15.32 14.46 -16.79
C ALA A 343 -15.72 14.20 -15.33
N ALA A 344 -16.98 13.84 -15.12
CA ALA A 344 -17.52 13.43 -13.82
C ALA A 344 -16.98 12.06 -13.40
N ILE A 345 -15.96 12.03 -12.55
CA ILE A 345 -15.36 10.79 -12.04
C ILE A 345 -16.18 10.17 -10.91
N HIS A 346 -16.82 10.99 -10.07
CA HIS A 346 -17.58 10.54 -8.91
C HIS A 346 -18.92 11.26 -8.77
N ARG A 347 -19.93 10.53 -8.27
CA ARG A 347 -21.27 11.04 -7.94
C ARG A 347 -21.64 10.50 -6.57
N PHE A 348 -22.09 11.39 -5.69
CA PHE A 348 -22.34 11.07 -4.28
C PHE A 348 -23.85 10.95 -4.01
N ALA A 349 -24.23 10.51 -2.81
CA ALA A 349 -25.63 10.43 -2.43
C ALA A 349 -26.26 11.85 -2.47
N PRO A 350 -27.34 12.09 -3.24
CA PRO A 350 -27.95 13.41 -3.37
C PRO A 350 -28.75 13.81 -2.13
N HIS A 351 -28.68 15.09 -1.79
CA HIS A 351 -29.49 15.76 -0.77
C HIS A 351 -30.97 15.77 -1.14
N GLN A 352 -31.84 16.09 -0.17
CA GLN A 352 -33.28 16.27 -0.41
C GLN A 352 -33.60 17.66 -0.98
N SER A 353 -32.75 18.66 -0.70
CA SER A 353 -32.90 20.05 -1.15
C SER A 353 -31.69 20.51 -1.97
N THR A 354 -31.81 21.71 -2.58
CA THR A 354 -30.70 22.45 -3.21
C THR A 354 -29.44 22.46 -2.35
N VAL A 355 -28.27 22.13 -2.93
CA VAL A 355 -26.97 22.30 -2.25
C VAL A 355 -26.69 23.80 -2.09
N THR A 356 -26.50 24.27 -0.86
CA THR A 356 -26.27 25.70 -0.54
C THR A 356 -24.82 26.04 -0.24
N ASP A 357 -24.05 25.07 0.27
CA ASP A 357 -22.65 25.28 0.70
C ASP A 357 -21.80 24.03 0.43
N ILE A 358 -20.51 24.24 0.13
CA ILE A 358 -19.48 23.20 -0.04
C ILE A 358 -18.21 23.69 0.63
N THR A 359 -17.78 23.01 1.70
CA THR A 359 -16.61 23.38 2.50
C THR A 359 -15.59 22.25 2.47
N ILE A 360 -14.34 22.56 2.11
CA ILE A 360 -13.31 21.56 1.75
C ILE A 360 -12.32 21.30 2.89
N SER A 361 -11.75 20.09 2.91
CA SER A 361 -10.62 19.75 3.78
C SER A 361 -9.34 20.48 3.35
N GLN A 362 -8.54 20.90 4.34
CA GLN A 362 -7.18 21.42 4.12
C GLN A 362 -6.10 20.34 4.27
N ARG A 363 -6.49 19.06 4.41
CA ARG A 363 -5.58 17.96 4.79
C ARG A 363 -5.70 16.69 3.91
N ASP A 364 -6.86 16.43 3.35
CA ASP A 364 -7.16 15.25 2.54
C ASP A 364 -8.12 15.61 1.38
N LYS A 365 -8.62 14.60 0.64
CA LYS A 365 -9.63 14.80 -0.43
C LYS A 365 -11.07 14.77 0.12
N GLY A 366 -11.26 15.10 1.39
CA GLY A 366 -12.54 15.21 2.07
C GLY A 366 -13.22 16.55 1.82
N PHE A 367 -14.55 16.55 1.84
CA PHE A 367 -15.35 17.77 1.75
C PHE A 367 -16.74 17.56 2.37
N ILE A 368 -17.33 18.64 2.85
CA ILE A 368 -18.67 18.66 3.43
C ILE A 368 -19.58 19.47 2.51
N THR A 369 -20.80 19.00 2.32
CA THR A 369 -21.85 19.69 1.56
C THR A 369 -23.10 19.84 2.43
N ILE A 370 -23.81 20.94 2.26
CA ILE A 370 -25.02 21.26 3.05
C ILE A 370 -26.14 21.66 2.10
N ASP A 371 -27.37 21.24 2.41
CA ASP A 371 -28.56 21.62 1.64
C ASP A 371 -29.40 22.74 2.28
N ALA A 372 -30.36 23.27 1.52
CA ALA A 372 -31.28 24.31 1.98
C ALA A 372 -32.21 23.88 3.13
N GLY A 373 -32.31 22.58 3.43
CA GLY A 373 -32.98 22.05 4.60
C GLY A 373 -32.09 21.99 5.85
N GLY A 374 -30.77 22.19 5.69
CA GLY A 374 -29.77 22.09 6.75
C GLY A 374 -29.23 20.67 6.96
N GLU A 375 -29.47 19.73 6.04
CA GLU A 375 -28.82 18.42 6.09
C GLU A 375 -27.34 18.56 5.74
N ILE A 376 -26.45 18.05 6.59
CA ILE A 376 -25.00 18.06 6.40
C ILE A 376 -24.56 16.68 5.92
N ARG A 377 -23.72 16.62 4.87
CA ARG A 377 -23.09 15.38 4.39
C ARG A 377 -21.59 15.54 4.26
N LEU A 378 -20.85 14.62 4.88
CA LEU A 378 -19.40 14.46 4.72
C LEU A 378 -19.13 13.45 3.61
N HIS A 379 -18.26 13.82 2.68
CA HIS A 379 -17.85 13.00 1.55
C HIS A 379 -16.32 12.92 1.49
N HIS A 380 -15.80 11.92 0.78
CA HIS A 380 -14.39 11.83 0.46
C HIS A 380 -14.19 11.35 -0.98
N SER A 381 -13.37 12.07 -1.75
CA SER A 381 -13.28 11.91 -3.20
C SER A 381 -12.74 10.53 -3.59
N THR A 382 -11.54 10.18 -3.15
CA THR A 382 -10.80 8.96 -3.53
C THR A 382 -11.52 7.65 -3.18
N SER A 383 -12.44 7.67 -2.21
CA SER A 383 -13.26 6.52 -1.83
C SER A 383 -14.68 6.55 -2.41
N ALA A 384 -15.06 7.64 -3.08
CA ALA A 384 -16.37 7.89 -3.67
C ALA A 384 -17.54 7.63 -2.69
N GLN A 385 -17.34 7.86 -1.40
CA GLN A 385 -18.34 7.65 -0.35
C GLN A 385 -18.90 8.97 0.19
N THR A 386 -20.20 8.94 0.51
CA THR A 386 -20.78 9.79 1.56
C THR A 386 -20.57 9.06 2.88
N LEU A 387 -19.64 9.55 3.71
CA LEU A 387 -19.15 8.88 4.93
C LEU A 387 -20.06 9.10 6.14
N LEU A 388 -20.73 10.25 6.21
CA LEU A 388 -21.62 10.64 7.30
C LEU A 388 -22.72 11.57 6.78
N THR A 389 -23.93 11.42 7.31
CA THR A 389 -25.07 12.33 7.10
C THR A 389 -25.61 12.75 8.45
N LEU A 390 -25.84 14.05 8.65
CA LEU A 390 -26.35 14.63 9.89
C LEU A 390 -27.60 15.46 9.57
N ALA A 391 -28.69 15.17 10.29
CA ALA A 391 -29.90 15.99 10.24
C ALA A 391 -29.69 17.33 10.99
N PRO A 392 -30.42 18.40 10.62
CA PRO A 392 -30.36 19.71 11.28
C PRO A 392 -30.93 19.67 12.71
N GLN A 393 -30.11 19.28 13.70
CA GLN A 393 -30.55 19.15 15.10
C GLN A 393 -30.74 20.50 15.80
N GLN A 394 -30.09 21.57 15.33
CA GLN A 394 -30.00 22.86 16.02
C GLN A 394 -30.50 24.03 15.15
N GLY A 395 -31.22 23.74 14.07
CA GLY A 395 -31.68 24.70 13.04
C GLY A 395 -30.96 24.51 11.71
N VAL A 396 -31.38 25.26 10.68
CA VAL A 396 -30.72 25.28 9.37
C VAL A 396 -29.35 25.95 9.52
N LEU A 397 -28.32 25.28 9.05
CA LEU A 397 -26.93 25.73 9.09
C LEU A 397 -26.52 26.30 7.74
N ARG A 398 -25.75 27.39 7.78
CA ARG A 398 -25.19 28.07 6.60
C ARG A 398 -23.80 28.62 6.92
N ASN A 399 -23.08 29.02 5.86
CA ASN A 399 -21.80 29.71 5.90
C ASN A 399 -20.78 28.94 6.76
N THR A 400 -20.40 27.74 6.31
CA THR A 400 -19.75 26.73 7.15
C THR A 400 -18.27 26.50 6.86
N TYR A 401 -17.55 25.96 7.85
CA TYR A 401 -16.11 25.76 7.77
C TYR A 401 -15.66 24.44 8.38
N PHE A 402 -15.05 23.59 7.55
CA PHE A 402 -14.35 22.38 7.97
C PHE A 402 -13.06 22.77 8.74
N SER A 403 -12.75 22.11 9.85
CA SER A 403 -11.50 22.35 10.58
C SER A 403 -10.28 22.03 9.70
N PRO A 404 -9.13 22.73 9.87
CA PRO A 404 -7.93 22.45 9.09
C PRO A 404 -7.42 21.00 9.21
N LYS A 405 -7.76 20.29 10.29
CA LYS A 405 -7.39 18.89 10.54
C LYS A 405 -8.37 17.85 9.96
N ALA A 406 -9.51 18.28 9.39
CA ALA A 406 -10.63 17.45 8.92
C ALA A 406 -11.40 16.68 10.03
N ASP A 407 -11.38 17.21 11.25
CA ASP A 407 -11.87 16.57 12.49
C ASP A 407 -12.95 17.37 13.23
N GLY A 408 -13.50 18.42 12.62
CA GLY A 408 -14.60 19.23 13.18
C GLY A 408 -15.22 20.17 12.16
N LEU A 409 -16.44 20.64 12.42
CA LEU A 409 -17.20 21.54 11.56
C LEU A 409 -17.82 22.65 12.41
N VAL A 410 -17.71 23.89 11.97
CA VAL A 410 -18.51 25.01 12.48
C VAL A 410 -19.51 25.50 11.44
N GLY A 411 -20.65 26.01 11.91
CA GLY A 411 -21.68 26.64 11.08
C GLY A 411 -22.49 27.67 11.86
N LEU A 412 -23.02 28.67 11.18
CA LEU A 412 -23.94 29.64 11.77
C LEU A 412 -25.39 29.22 11.49
N THR A 413 -26.26 29.38 12.48
CA THR A 413 -27.72 29.19 12.32
C THR A 413 -28.42 30.51 12.09
N GLU A 414 -29.53 30.50 11.33
CA GLU A 414 -30.32 31.70 11.01
C GLU A 414 -30.78 32.48 12.27
N ASN A 415 -30.88 31.80 13.42
CA ASN A 415 -31.17 32.39 14.74
C ASN A 415 -29.94 32.99 15.45
N ASN A 416 -28.86 33.31 14.72
CA ASN A 416 -27.64 33.92 15.24
C ASN A 416 -26.94 33.11 16.36
N ARG A 417 -26.84 31.79 16.18
CA ARG A 417 -26.08 30.91 17.07
C ARG A 417 -25.00 30.15 16.28
N LEU A 418 -23.79 30.11 16.84
CA LEU A 418 -22.69 29.29 16.36
C LEU A 418 -22.91 27.84 16.82
N VAL A 419 -22.88 26.90 15.87
CA VAL A 419 -22.91 25.46 16.12
C VAL A 419 -21.55 24.89 15.79
N HIS A 420 -21.09 23.97 16.62
CA HIS A 420 -19.85 23.24 16.46
C HIS A 420 -20.11 21.73 16.57
N TYR A 421 -19.56 20.96 15.63
CA TYR A 421 -19.54 19.51 15.64
C TYR A 421 -18.09 19.04 15.66
N GLN A 422 -17.73 18.18 16.61
CA GLN A 422 -16.52 17.36 16.51
C GLN A 422 -16.81 16.19 15.56
N ILE A 423 -15.89 15.88 14.65
CA ILE A 423 -16.03 14.84 13.62
C ILE A 423 -14.91 13.81 13.79
N TRP A 424 -15.29 12.57 14.11
CA TRP A 424 -14.38 11.43 14.14
C TRP A 424 -14.40 10.73 12.78
N ASN A 425 -13.36 10.99 11.97
CA ASN A 425 -13.23 10.46 10.61
C ASN A 425 -11.75 10.12 10.26
N PRO A 426 -11.12 9.13 10.92
CA PRO A 426 -9.67 8.94 10.84
C PRO A 426 -9.13 8.22 9.59
N TYR A 427 -9.97 7.49 8.82
CA TYR A 427 -9.53 6.64 7.69
C TYR A 427 -10.40 6.78 6.42
N PRO A 428 -10.73 8.00 5.95
CA PRO A 428 -11.73 8.22 4.89
C PRO A 428 -11.36 7.63 3.52
N GLU A 429 -10.08 7.35 3.31
CA GLU A 429 -9.50 6.77 2.09
C GLU A 429 -9.83 5.27 1.93
N ILE A 430 -10.19 4.57 3.03
CA ILE A 430 -10.23 3.11 3.08
C ILE A 430 -11.66 2.56 3.03
N THR A 431 -11.88 1.71 2.03
CA THR A 431 -13.08 0.89 1.87
C THR A 431 -12.68 -0.46 1.26
N LEU A 432 -13.56 -1.46 1.30
CA LEU A 432 -13.35 -2.69 0.54
C LEU A 432 -13.26 -2.45 -0.98
N ALA A 433 -13.82 -1.34 -1.48
CA ALA A 433 -13.65 -0.92 -2.86
C ALA A 433 -12.22 -0.43 -3.11
N THR A 434 -11.73 0.58 -2.38
CA THR A 434 -10.41 1.19 -2.61
C THR A 434 -9.22 0.26 -2.35
N LEU A 435 -9.40 -0.74 -1.49
CA LEU A 435 -8.37 -1.76 -1.23
C LEU A 435 -8.21 -2.79 -2.36
N PHE A 436 -9.29 -3.14 -3.09
CA PHE A 436 -9.30 -4.32 -3.96
C PHE A 436 -9.75 -4.08 -5.41
N PHE A 437 -10.51 -3.02 -5.68
CA PHE A 437 -11.09 -2.69 -6.98
C PHE A 437 -10.48 -1.40 -7.58
N PRO A 438 -10.49 -1.20 -8.91
CA PRO A 438 -9.89 -0.03 -9.53
C PRO A 438 -10.51 1.28 -9.04
N VAL A 439 -9.67 2.22 -8.62
CA VAL A 439 -10.06 3.54 -8.13
C VAL A 439 -9.69 4.59 -9.17
N TRP A 440 -10.53 5.62 -9.32
CA TRP A 440 -10.14 6.80 -10.09
C TRP A 440 -9.33 7.73 -9.18
N TYR A 441 -8.06 7.90 -9.51
CA TYR A 441 -7.11 8.76 -8.79
C TYR A 441 -6.84 10.04 -9.58
N GLU A 442 -6.48 11.13 -8.91
CA GLU A 442 -6.19 12.40 -9.56
C GLU A 442 -5.04 12.30 -10.56
N GLY A 443 -5.25 12.84 -11.77
CA GLY A 443 -4.26 12.79 -12.86
C GLY A 443 -4.14 11.43 -13.55
N TYR A 444 -5.03 10.47 -13.25
CA TYR A 444 -5.15 9.21 -13.98
C TYR A 444 -6.32 9.27 -14.98
N ASP A 445 -6.04 8.99 -16.24
CA ASP A 445 -7.03 9.05 -17.34
C ASP A 445 -8.10 7.92 -17.27
N GLN A 446 -7.94 6.96 -16.37
CA GLN A 446 -8.86 5.83 -16.14
C GLN A 446 -8.67 5.27 -14.70
N PRO A 447 -9.64 4.52 -14.15
CA PRO A 447 -9.47 3.81 -12.88
C PRO A 447 -8.29 2.82 -12.91
N LYS A 448 -7.50 2.75 -11.84
CA LYS A 448 -6.39 1.80 -11.70
C LYS A 448 -6.29 1.25 -10.28
N LEU A 449 -5.61 0.11 -10.16
CA LEU A 449 -5.20 -0.50 -8.90
C LEU A 449 -3.73 -0.10 -8.65
N VAL A 450 -3.49 0.79 -7.69
CA VAL A 450 -2.16 1.38 -7.43
C VAL A 450 -1.84 1.31 -5.94
N TRP A 451 -0.62 0.86 -5.61
CA TRP A 451 -0.02 1.10 -4.30
C TRP A 451 0.99 2.25 -4.40
N GLN A 452 0.70 3.36 -3.72
CA GLN A 452 1.56 4.51 -3.56
C GLN A 452 1.19 5.21 -2.25
N SER A 453 1.99 5.02 -1.21
CA SER A 453 1.70 5.52 0.14
C SER A 453 2.28 6.91 0.45
N SER A 454 3.15 7.45 -0.41
CA SER A 454 3.72 8.81 -0.29
C SER A 454 4.08 9.42 -1.66
N SER A 455 4.33 10.74 -1.66
CA SER A 455 5.00 11.48 -2.72
C SER A 455 5.85 12.61 -2.13
N GLY A 456 6.47 13.44 -2.99
CA GLY A 456 7.17 14.66 -2.59
C GLY A 456 6.32 15.94 -2.60
N SER A 457 4.98 15.86 -2.55
CA SER A 457 4.10 17.04 -2.50
C SER A 457 3.09 17.00 -1.34
N ASP A 458 2.76 18.18 -0.82
CA ASP A 458 1.80 18.40 0.28
C ASP A 458 0.33 18.06 -0.09
N ASP A 459 -0.01 18.09 -1.38
CA ASP A 459 -1.37 17.90 -1.92
C ASP A 459 -1.65 16.45 -2.37
N PHE A 460 -0.84 15.52 -1.88
CA PHE A 460 -0.79 14.12 -2.29
C PHE A 460 -2.07 13.33 -1.98
N GLU A 461 -2.55 12.60 -2.99
CA GLU A 461 -3.59 11.59 -2.83
C GLU A 461 -2.95 10.20 -2.61
N PRO A 462 -3.09 9.58 -1.41
CA PRO A 462 -2.53 8.26 -1.15
C PRO A 462 -3.36 7.13 -1.77
N LYS A 463 -2.66 6.06 -2.15
CA LYS A 463 -3.20 4.97 -2.99
C LYS A 463 -2.87 3.64 -2.32
N PHE A 464 -3.88 3.05 -1.68
CA PHE A 464 -3.71 1.91 -0.78
C PHE A 464 -4.21 0.57 -1.36
N SER A 465 -4.20 0.42 -2.69
CA SER A 465 -4.67 -0.81 -3.33
C SER A 465 -3.76 -2.00 -3.01
N LEU A 466 -4.30 -3.03 -2.37
CA LEU A 466 -3.59 -4.25 -1.98
C LEU A 466 -3.48 -5.26 -3.14
N THR A 467 -4.32 -5.15 -4.17
CA THR A 467 -4.35 -6.09 -5.30
C THR A 467 -3.00 -6.22 -6.03
N PRO A 468 -2.25 -5.14 -6.34
CA PRO A 468 -0.90 -5.27 -6.93
C PRO A 468 0.09 -6.01 -6.03
N LEU A 469 -0.03 -5.86 -4.70
CA LEU A 469 0.84 -6.54 -3.73
C LEU A 469 0.50 -8.03 -3.60
N ILE A 470 -0.79 -8.38 -3.62
CA ILE A 470 -1.28 -9.77 -3.70
C ILE A 470 -0.81 -10.40 -5.01
N PHE A 471 -0.95 -9.69 -6.13
CA PHE A 471 -0.49 -10.12 -7.44
C PHE A 471 1.02 -10.40 -7.44
N GLY A 472 1.84 -9.50 -6.89
CA GLY A 472 3.28 -9.72 -6.75
C GLY A 472 3.63 -10.94 -5.88
N THR A 473 2.92 -11.15 -4.76
CA THR A 473 3.10 -12.36 -3.93
C THR A 473 2.82 -13.64 -4.72
N ILE A 474 1.77 -13.64 -5.55
CA ILE A 474 1.44 -14.78 -6.42
C ILE A 474 2.47 -14.92 -7.54
N LYS A 475 2.84 -13.85 -8.25
CA LYS A 475 3.83 -13.84 -9.35
C LYS A 475 5.17 -14.44 -8.89
N GLY A 476 5.72 -13.96 -7.78
CA GLY A 476 6.97 -14.49 -7.21
C GLY A 476 6.85 -15.95 -6.77
N THR A 477 5.75 -16.31 -6.12
CA THR A 477 5.48 -17.70 -5.70
C THR A 477 5.41 -18.64 -6.90
N VAL A 478 4.67 -18.29 -7.95
CA VAL A 478 4.51 -19.11 -9.15
C VAL A 478 5.87 -19.35 -9.82
N TYR A 479 6.69 -18.32 -10.03
CA TYR A 479 7.99 -18.51 -10.70
C TYR A 479 9.03 -19.25 -9.84
N ALA A 480 9.04 -19.03 -8.52
CA ALA A 480 9.89 -19.82 -7.61
C ALA A 480 9.50 -21.31 -7.59
N VAL A 481 8.20 -21.61 -7.54
CA VAL A 481 7.66 -22.98 -7.50
C VAL A 481 7.83 -23.67 -8.85
N LEU A 482 7.61 -22.98 -9.97
CA LEU A 482 7.81 -23.49 -11.33
C LEU A 482 9.25 -24.01 -11.55
N LEU A 483 10.25 -23.31 -10.99
CA LEU A 483 11.65 -23.74 -11.04
C LEU A 483 11.97 -24.81 -9.97
N ALA A 484 11.55 -24.60 -8.73
CA ALA A 484 11.94 -25.45 -7.60
C ALA A 484 11.35 -26.86 -7.68
N VAL A 485 10.09 -26.99 -8.10
CA VAL A 485 9.35 -28.26 -8.03
C VAL A 485 9.94 -29.33 -8.94
N PRO A 486 10.20 -29.10 -10.25
CA PRO A 486 10.80 -30.12 -11.11
C PRO A 486 12.18 -30.54 -10.61
N LEU A 487 13.04 -29.58 -10.26
CA LEU A 487 14.41 -29.85 -9.81
C LEU A 487 14.43 -30.64 -8.50
N ALA A 488 13.65 -30.23 -7.49
CA ALA A 488 13.62 -30.87 -6.19
C ALA A 488 12.98 -32.27 -6.21
N VAL A 489 11.86 -32.44 -6.92
CA VAL A 489 11.15 -33.72 -6.99
C VAL A 489 11.88 -34.73 -7.86
N LEU A 490 12.37 -34.34 -9.05
CA LEU A 490 13.17 -35.23 -9.89
C LEU A 490 14.53 -35.58 -9.23
N GLY A 491 15.13 -34.62 -8.53
CA GLY A 491 16.30 -34.84 -7.69
C GLY A 491 16.04 -35.89 -6.60
N ALA A 492 14.94 -35.75 -5.85
CA ALA A 492 14.54 -36.70 -4.81
C ALA A 492 14.21 -38.09 -5.34
N ILE A 493 13.56 -38.17 -6.52
CA ILE A 493 13.31 -39.43 -7.24
C ILE A 493 14.63 -40.11 -7.60
N TYR A 494 15.58 -39.37 -8.17
CA TYR A 494 16.88 -39.91 -8.57
C TYR A 494 17.71 -40.37 -7.36
N THR A 495 17.77 -39.57 -6.29
CA THR A 495 18.55 -39.91 -5.09
C THR A 495 17.93 -41.05 -4.28
N ALA A 496 16.60 -41.14 -4.19
CA ALA A 496 15.93 -42.22 -3.48
C ALA A 496 16.00 -43.57 -4.21
N MET A 497 15.72 -43.60 -5.53
CA MET A 497 15.47 -44.83 -6.29
C MET A 497 16.58 -45.26 -7.26
N PHE A 498 17.43 -44.34 -7.74
CA PHE A 498 18.41 -44.63 -8.81
C PHE A 498 19.87 -44.60 -8.32
N MET A 499 20.23 -43.60 -7.53
CA MET A 499 21.57 -43.30 -7.06
C MET A 499 22.20 -44.39 -6.16
N HIS A 500 23.53 -44.53 -6.25
CA HIS A 500 24.31 -45.42 -5.39
C HIS A 500 24.31 -44.94 -3.91
N PRO A 501 24.12 -45.82 -2.90
CA PRO A 501 23.98 -45.42 -1.49
C PRO A 501 25.09 -44.50 -0.96
N ASN A 502 26.36 -44.80 -1.25
CA ASN A 502 27.50 -44.00 -0.79
C ASN A 502 27.55 -42.57 -1.37
N LEU A 503 26.88 -42.32 -2.50
CA LEU A 503 26.76 -40.99 -3.11
C LEU A 503 25.56 -40.24 -2.51
N ARG A 504 24.43 -40.93 -2.35
CA ARG A 504 23.22 -40.43 -1.65
C ARG A 504 23.56 -39.95 -0.23
N ALA A 505 24.35 -40.72 0.51
CA ALA A 505 24.81 -40.41 1.86
C ALA A 505 25.68 -39.13 1.97
N LYS A 506 26.18 -38.60 0.83
CA LYS A 506 26.85 -37.29 0.76
C LYS A 506 25.89 -36.19 0.29
N ILE A 507 25.15 -36.46 -0.79
CA ILE A 507 24.31 -35.45 -1.45
C ILE A 507 23.13 -35.00 -0.59
N LYS A 508 22.48 -35.89 0.18
CA LYS A 508 21.37 -35.48 1.07
C LYS A 508 21.81 -34.43 2.10
N PRO A 509 22.85 -34.66 2.94
CA PRO A 509 23.38 -33.63 3.83
C PRO A 509 23.79 -32.32 3.12
N THR A 510 24.38 -32.38 1.92
CA THR A 510 24.74 -31.16 1.18
C THR A 510 23.52 -30.32 0.80
N ILE A 511 22.43 -30.94 0.36
CA ILE A 511 21.18 -30.22 0.04
C ILE A 511 20.50 -29.72 1.31
N GLU A 512 20.52 -30.48 2.41
CA GLU A 512 20.01 -30.05 3.71
C GLU A 512 20.77 -28.83 4.27
N ILE A 513 22.10 -28.80 4.13
CA ILE A 513 22.93 -27.64 4.49
C ILE A 513 22.58 -26.40 3.65
N MET A 514 22.19 -26.57 2.37
CA MET A 514 21.75 -25.46 1.54
C MET A 514 20.47 -24.77 2.08
N ALA A 515 19.65 -25.47 2.88
CA ALA A 515 18.49 -24.88 3.56
C ALA A 515 18.87 -23.85 4.65
N ALA A 516 20.10 -23.92 5.19
CA ALA A 516 20.59 -23.06 6.26
C ALA A 516 21.18 -21.73 5.77
N LEU A 517 21.26 -21.50 4.46
CA LEU A 517 21.69 -20.23 3.89
C LEU A 517 20.69 -19.10 4.23
N PRO A 518 21.11 -17.98 4.84
CA PRO A 518 20.22 -16.88 5.15
C PRO A 518 19.58 -16.28 3.89
N THR A 519 18.26 -16.10 3.90
CA THR A 519 17.52 -15.59 2.72
C THR A 519 17.92 -14.17 2.34
N VAL A 520 18.37 -13.35 3.30
CA VAL A 520 18.99 -12.04 3.05
C VAL A 520 20.25 -12.16 2.18
N VAL A 521 21.10 -13.16 2.43
CA VAL A 521 22.34 -13.38 1.65
C VAL A 521 22.02 -13.86 0.24
N LEU A 522 21.02 -14.73 0.10
CA LEU A 522 20.52 -15.15 -1.22
C LEU A 522 19.91 -13.98 -2.00
N GLY A 523 19.12 -13.12 -1.35
CA GLY A 523 18.55 -11.92 -1.95
C GLY A 523 19.58 -10.89 -2.37
N PHE A 524 20.59 -10.65 -1.53
CA PHE A 524 21.72 -9.77 -1.81
C PHE A 524 22.53 -10.27 -3.02
N LEU A 525 22.92 -11.55 -3.01
CA LEU A 525 23.62 -12.19 -4.14
C LEU A 525 22.78 -12.12 -5.42
N ALA A 526 21.46 -12.32 -5.31
CA ALA A 526 20.56 -12.24 -6.44
C ALA A 526 20.48 -10.82 -7.05
N GLY A 527 20.24 -9.80 -6.22
CA GLY A 527 20.01 -8.42 -6.65
C GLY A 527 21.26 -7.61 -7.01
N LEU A 528 22.47 -8.08 -6.67
CA LEU A 528 23.75 -7.39 -6.94
C LEU A 528 24.74 -8.18 -7.81
N TRP A 529 24.68 -9.52 -7.83
CA TRP A 529 25.57 -10.34 -8.66
C TRP A 529 24.80 -11.10 -9.75
N PHE A 530 23.77 -11.87 -9.40
CA PHE A 530 23.06 -12.69 -10.38
C PHE A 530 22.28 -11.84 -11.39
N ALA A 531 21.62 -10.77 -10.96
CA ALA A 531 20.86 -9.87 -11.84
C ALA A 531 21.72 -9.25 -12.97
N PRO A 532 22.87 -8.60 -12.70
CA PRO A 532 23.79 -8.15 -13.77
C PRO A 532 24.36 -9.29 -14.62
N VAL A 533 24.64 -10.47 -14.05
CA VAL A 533 25.15 -11.64 -14.79
C VAL A 533 24.08 -12.20 -15.74
N LEU A 534 22.84 -12.30 -15.30
CA LEU A 534 21.69 -12.70 -16.11
C LEU A 534 21.46 -11.70 -17.25
N GLU A 535 21.45 -10.40 -16.95
CA GLU A 535 21.26 -9.33 -17.93
C GLU A 535 22.35 -9.35 -19.02
N ARG A 536 23.62 -9.51 -18.64
CA ARG A 536 24.74 -9.55 -19.59
C ARG A 536 24.74 -10.81 -20.48
N ASN A 537 24.26 -11.94 -19.97
CA ASN A 537 24.37 -13.24 -20.63
C ASN A 537 22.99 -13.83 -21.00
N PHE A 538 21.96 -12.99 -21.10
CA PHE A 538 20.59 -13.44 -21.38
C PHE A 538 20.48 -14.23 -22.70
N PRO A 539 21.09 -13.78 -23.83
CA PRO A 539 21.09 -14.55 -25.07
C PRO A 539 21.70 -15.96 -24.91
N ALA A 540 22.87 -16.08 -24.29
CA ALA A 540 23.49 -17.37 -23.97
C ALA A 540 22.58 -18.27 -23.14
N MET A 541 21.88 -17.72 -22.14
CA MET A 541 20.97 -18.48 -21.30
C MET A 541 19.73 -18.96 -22.05
N THR A 542 19.23 -18.23 -23.05
CA THR A 542 18.19 -18.77 -23.96
C THR A 542 18.73 -19.88 -24.86
N GLY A 543 19.97 -19.77 -25.35
CA GLY A 543 20.67 -20.83 -26.08
C GLY A 543 20.85 -22.12 -25.27
N MET A 544 21.17 -22.00 -23.98
CA MET A 544 21.28 -23.15 -23.06
C MET A 544 19.99 -23.97 -22.98
N VAL A 545 18.80 -23.35 -23.03
CA VAL A 545 17.50 -24.06 -22.98
C VAL A 545 17.35 -25.01 -24.17
N LEU A 546 17.91 -24.65 -25.33
CA LEU A 546 17.88 -25.47 -26.55
C LEU A 546 19.00 -26.52 -26.56
N VAL A 547 20.22 -26.13 -26.20
CA VAL A 547 21.40 -27.02 -26.32
C VAL A 547 21.52 -28.03 -25.19
N MET A 548 21.14 -27.69 -23.94
CA MET A 548 21.26 -28.62 -22.81
C MET A 548 20.51 -29.94 -23.01
N PRO A 549 19.22 -29.97 -23.39
CA PRO A 549 18.51 -31.23 -23.63
C PRO A 549 19.16 -32.07 -24.73
N LEU A 550 19.56 -31.42 -25.84
CA LEU A 550 20.21 -32.09 -26.97
C LEU A 550 21.57 -32.69 -26.57
N ALA A 551 22.39 -31.95 -25.82
CA ALA A 551 23.68 -32.43 -25.34
C ALA A 551 23.56 -33.59 -24.34
N ILE A 552 22.54 -33.60 -23.47
CA ILE A 552 22.23 -34.73 -22.58
C ILE A 552 21.83 -35.97 -23.39
N VAL A 553 20.97 -35.81 -24.41
CA VAL A 553 20.57 -36.92 -25.30
C VAL A 553 21.77 -37.47 -26.07
N ILE A 554 22.59 -36.61 -26.67
CA ILE A 554 23.80 -37.00 -27.41
C ILE A 554 24.80 -37.71 -26.49
N SER A 555 25.05 -37.18 -25.29
CA SER A 555 25.96 -37.79 -24.31
C SER A 555 25.46 -39.16 -23.84
N THR A 556 24.15 -39.30 -23.61
CA THR A 556 23.52 -40.57 -23.25
C THR A 556 23.62 -41.58 -24.40
N GLY A 557 23.38 -41.17 -25.65
CA GLY A 557 23.56 -42.00 -26.83
C GLY A 557 25.00 -42.45 -27.03
N LEU A 558 25.96 -41.55 -26.87
CA LEU A 558 27.39 -41.88 -26.93
C LEU A 558 27.79 -42.87 -25.82
N PHE A 559 27.26 -42.70 -24.61
CA PHE A 559 27.45 -43.65 -23.50
C PHE A 559 26.86 -45.04 -23.82
N LEU A 560 25.75 -45.13 -24.55
CA LEU A 560 25.23 -46.42 -25.03
C LEU A 560 26.15 -47.09 -26.06
N VAL A 561 26.89 -46.33 -26.87
CA VAL A 561 27.86 -46.86 -27.86
C VAL A 561 29.22 -47.24 -27.25
N LEU A 562 29.60 -46.67 -26.08
CA LEU A 562 30.92 -46.85 -25.47
C LEU A 562 31.38 -48.32 -25.30
N PRO A 563 32.69 -48.65 -25.46
CA PRO A 563 33.20 -50.01 -25.28
C PRO A 563 32.97 -50.60 -23.88
N ALA A 564 32.76 -51.93 -23.84
CA ALA A 564 32.51 -52.67 -22.60
C ALA A 564 33.71 -52.72 -21.62
N SER A 565 34.91 -52.32 -22.05
CA SER A 565 36.07 -52.09 -21.18
C SER A 565 35.92 -50.83 -20.32
N LEU A 566 35.47 -49.73 -20.92
CA LEU A 566 35.28 -48.45 -20.24
C LEU A 566 34.03 -48.47 -19.35
N LYS A 567 32.90 -49.01 -19.86
CA LYS A 567 31.65 -49.14 -19.09
C LYS A 567 31.82 -49.89 -17.76
N ARG A 568 32.70 -50.91 -17.71
CA ARG A 568 32.98 -51.67 -16.47
C ARG A 568 33.67 -50.87 -15.36
N HIS A 569 34.23 -49.69 -15.65
CA HIS A 569 34.77 -48.79 -14.62
C HIS A 569 33.69 -47.90 -13.99
N VAL A 570 32.51 -47.80 -14.60
CA VAL A 570 31.37 -47.02 -14.08
C VAL A 570 30.54 -47.91 -13.15
N ARG A 571 30.37 -47.47 -11.90
CA ARG A 571 29.50 -48.16 -10.93
C ARG A 571 28.03 -47.77 -11.16
N PRO A 572 27.07 -48.71 -11.17
CA PRO A 572 25.65 -48.36 -11.29
C PRO A 572 25.20 -47.36 -10.22
N GLY A 573 24.45 -46.33 -10.62
CA GLY A 573 23.96 -45.28 -9.74
C GLY A 573 24.88 -44.06 -9.58
N VAL A 574 25.87 -43.87 -10.45
CA VAL A 574 26.73 -42.66 -10.52
C VAL A 574 26.59 -41.90 -11.84
N GLU A 575 25.66 -42.30 -12.71
CA GLU A 575 25.55 -41.85 -14.11
C GLU A 575 25.33 -40.33 -14.23
N ALA A 576 24.50 -39.75 -13.35
CA ALA A 576 24.31 -38.29 -13.30
C ALA A 576 25.62 -37.51 -13.01
N LEU A 577 26.58 -38.10 -12.29
CA LEU A 577 27.87 -37.46 -12.02
C LEU A 577 28.78 -37.47 -13.27
N LEU A 578 28.59 -38.41 -14.19
CA LEU A 578 29.24 -38.40 -15.51
C LEU A 578 28.62 -37.37 -16.47
N MET A 579 27.39 -36.92 -16.21
CA MET A 579 26.76 -35.83 -16.97
C MET A 579 27.24 -34.45 -16.51
N MET A 580 27.74 -34.30 -15.28
CA MET A 580 28.19 -33.00 -14.73
C MET A 580 29.26 -32.31 -15.61
N PRO A 581 30.33 -32.97 -16.10
CA PRO A 581 31.28 -32.35 -17.03
C PRO A 581 30.64 -31.88 -18.34
N VAL A 582 29.63 -32.60 -18.84
CA VAL A 582 28.90 -32.22 -20.07
C VAL A 582 28.01 -31.00 -19.83
N ILE A 583 27.30 -30.96 -18.70
CA ILE A 583 26.51 -29.79 -18.28
C ILE A 583 27.43 -28.55 -18.17
N VAL A 584 28.57 -28.68 -17.50
CA VAL A 584 29.54 -27.59 -17.35
C VAL A 584 30.11 -27.14 -18.70
N ALA A 585 30.48 -28.08 -19.58
CA ALA A 585 31.02 -27.76 -20.90
C ALA A 585 30.00 -27.04 -21.80
N VAL A 586 28.72 -27.44 -21.75
CA VAL A 586 27.64 -26.77 -22.52
C VAL A 586 27.34 -25.38 -21.96
N VAL A 587 27.26 -25.22 -20.64
CA VAL A 587 27.07 -23.91 -20.02
C VAL A 587 28.24 -22.97 -20.37
N TRP A 588 29.49 -23.44 -20.24
CA TRP A 588 30.67 -22.67 -20.65
C TRP A 588 30.62 -22.28 -22.13
N GLY A 589 30.38 -23.26 -23.01
CA GLY A 589 30.31 -23.02 -24.46
C GLY A 589 29.20 -22.05 -24.86
N CYS A 590 28.06 -22.06 -24.18
CA CYS A 590 26.98 -21.09 -24.43
C CYS A 590 27.34 -19.68 -23.94
N LEU A 591 28.02 -19.53 -22.80
CA LEU A 591 28.45 -18.23 -22.26
C LEU A 591 29.52 -17.58 -23.16
N GLU A 592 30.53 -18.31 -23.59
CA GLU A 592 31.54 -17.81 -24.55
C GLU A 592 30.87 -17.41 -25.89
N ALA A 593 29.86 -18.18 -26.32
CA ALA A 593 29.09 -17.91 -27.53
C ALA A 593 27.98 -16.84 -27.35
N ASN A 594 27.92 -16.06 -26.26
CA ASN A 594 26.79 -15.14 -26.00
C ASN A 594 26.52 -14.17 -27.16
N ALA A 595 27.56 -13.57 -27.75
CA ALA A 595 27.40 -12.64 -28.87
C ALA A 595 26.89 -13.33 -30.15
N TRP A 596 27.20 -14.62 -30.35
CA TRP A 596 26.66 -15.41 -31.45
C TRP A 596 25.19 -15.74 -31.22
N TRP A 597 24.79 -16.08 -29.98
CA TRP A 597 23.38 -16.23 -29.61
C TRP A 597 22.59 -14.93 -29.76
N GLU A 598 23.18 -13.78 -29.42
CA GLU A 598 22.51 -12.48 -29.57
C GLU A 598 22.31 -12.09 -31.03
N ALA A 599 23.31 -12.34 -31.89
CA ALA A 599 23.18 -12.14 -33.33
C ALA A 599 22.19 -13.12 -33.99
N LEU A 600 22.11 -14.37 -33.51
CA LEU A 600 21.25 -15.41 -34.08
C LEU A 600 19.78 -15.30 -33.68
N LEU A 601 19.50 -14.90 -32.43
CA LEU A 601 18.15 -14.94 -31.84
C LEU A 601 17.50 -13.56 -31.67
N PHE A 602 18.29 -12.48 -31.70
CA PHE A 602 17.86 -11.16 -31.25
C PHE A 602 18.38 -9.98 -32.09
N ASP A 603 18.76 -10.23 -33.35
CA ASP A 603 19.29 -9.24 -34.29
C ASP A 603 20.48 -8.40 -33.74
N GLY A 604 21.21 -8.95 -32.77
CA GLY A 604 22.38 -8.33 -32.14
C GLY A 604 22.11 -7.43 -30.93
N HIS A 605 20.85 -7.10 -30.59
CA HIS A 605 20.50 -6.26 -29.43
C HIS A 605 19.21 -6.73 -28.72
N PHE A 606 19.33 -7.64 -27.75
CA PHE A 606 18.18 -8.34 -27.17
C PHE A 606 17.14 -7.43 -26.49
N LYS A 607 17.56 -6.35 -25.82
CA LYS A 607 16.63 -5.41 -25.19
C LYS A 607 15.76 -4.67 -26.20
N GLN A 608 16.38 -4.18 -27.27
CA GLN A 608 15.66 -3.48 -28.35
C GLN A 608 14.75 -4.47 -29.10
N TRP A 609 15.23 -5.69 -29.33
CA TRP A 609 14.43 -6.75 -29.95
C TRP A 609 13.16 -7.07 -29.13
N LEU A 610 13.29 -7.25 -27.82
CA LEU A 610 12.14 -7.48 -26.91
C LEU A 610 11.14 -6.31 -26.94
N GLN A 611 11.64 -5.07 -26.95
CA GLN A 611 10.80 -3.88 -26.98
C GLN A 611 10.06 -3.71 -28.33
N VAL A 612 10.74 -3.95 -29.46
CA VAL A 612 10.19 -3.76 -30.81
C VAL A 612 9.26 -4.90 -31.23
N HIS A 613 9.64 -6.16 -30.97
CA HIS A 613 8.89 -7.33 -31.45
C HIS A 613 7.83 -7.84 -30.46
N LEU A 614 8.01 -7.63 -29.15
CA LEU A 614 7.10 -8.14 -28.11
C LEU A 614 6.49 -7.03 -27.23
N GLY A 615 6.95 -5.78 -27.34
CA GLY A 615 6.52 -4.69 -26.45
C GLY A 615 7.04 -4.82 -25.01
N LEU A 616 8.03 -5.69 -24.76
CA LEU A 616 8.50 -6.04 -23.42
C LEU A 616 9.75 -5.24 -23.05
N ASN A 617 9.71 -4.57 -21.89
CA ASN A 617 10.88 -3.93 -21.30
C ASN A 617 11.64 -4.94 -20.42
N TYR A 618 12.97 -4.83 -20.36
CA TYR A 618 13.81 -5.66 -19.50
C TYR A 618 14.33 -4.86 -18.30
N ASP A 619 13.77 -5.13 -17.12
CA ASP A 619 14.32 -4.68 -15.84
C ASP A 619 15.49 -5.59 -15.44
N GLN A 620 16.61 -5.00 -14.96
CA GLN A 620 17.72 -5.78 -14.39
C GLN A 620 17.27 -6.63 -13.19
N ARG A 621 16.35 -6.10 -12.37
CA ARG A 621 15.75 -6.77 -11.21
C ARG A 621 14.33 -7.20 -11.57
N ASN A 622 14.16 -8.50 -11.83
CA ASN A 622 12.95 -9.03 -12.45
C ASN A 622 12.52 -10.39 -11.87
N ALA A 623 11.41 -10.93 -12.39
CA ALA A 623 10.84 -12.18 -11.89
C ALA A 623 11.70 -13.43 -12.15
N ILE A 624 12.58 -13.44 -13.16
CA ILE A 624 13.53 -14.53 -13.38
C ILE A 624 14.57 -14.56 -12.25
N VAL A 625 15.18 -13.42 -11.93
CA VAL A 625 16.16 -13.27 -10.84
C VAL A 625 15.57 -13.79 -9.52
N VAL A 626 14.35 -13.36 -9.20
CA VAL A 626 13.65 -13.74 -7.97
C VAL A 626 13.27 -15.22 -7.99
N GLY A 627 12.68 -15.72 -9.08
CA GLY A 627 12.30 -17.13 -9.22
C GLY A 627 13.48 -18.08 -9.06
N VAL A 628 14.67 -17.72 -9.55
CA VAL A 628 15.92 -18.48 -9.34
C VAL A 628 16.35 -18.46 -7.87
N ALA A 629 16.52 -17.26 -7.29
CA ALA A 629 17.03 -17.13 -5.92
C ALA A 629 16.09 -17.75 -4.87
N MET A 630 14.80 -17.51 -5.02
CA MET A 630 13.71 -18.00 -4.17
C MET A 630 13.46 -19.50 -4.39
N GLY A 631 13.58 -19.99 -5.63
CA GLY A 631 13.57 -21.40 -5.95
C GLY A 631 14.71 -22.15 -5.26
N CYS A 632 15.95 -21.64 -5.34
CA CYS A 632 17.10 -22.20 -4.63
C CYS A 632 16.91 -22.26 -3.11
N ALA A 633 16.25 -21.28 -2.50
CA ALA A 633 15.94 -21.29 -1.07
C ALA A 633 14.89 -22.35 -0.65
N ILE A 634 14.09 -22.83 -1.60
CA ILE A 634 12.93 -23.72 -1.36
C ILE A 634 13.20 -25.16 -1.81
N ILE A 635 14.05 -25.37 -2.83
CA ILE A 635 14.52 -26.68 -3.30
C ILE A 635 14.89 -27.63 -2.15
N PRO A 636 15.68 -27.23 -1.12
CA PRO A 636 16.04 -28.11 -0.02
C PRO A 636 14.86 -28.72 0.75
N ILE A 637 13.80 -27.94 0.98
CA ILE A 637 12.62 -28.38 1.73
C ILE A 637 11.82 -29.38 0.90
N ILE A 638 11.55 -29.04 -0.37
CA ILE A 638 10.81 -29.91 -1.27
C ILE A 638 11.59 -31.21 -1.51
N TYR A 639 12.91 -31.12 -1.69
CA TYR A 639 13.80 -32.27 -1.89
C TYR A 639 13.80 -33.19 -0.67
N SER A 640 14.14 -32.69 0.52
CA SER A 640 14.40 -33.56 1.68
C SER A 640 13.14 -34.28 2.15
N ILE A 641 11.99 -33.60 2.15
CA ILE A 641 10.69 -34.21 2.54
C ILE A 641 10.22 -35.19 1.45
N SER A 642 10.45 -34.91 0.17
CA SER A 642 10.13 -35.86 -0.92
C SER A 642 11.04 -37.09 -0.89
N GLU A 643 12.35 -36.90 -0.64
CA GLU A 643 13.33 -37.99 -0.58
C GLU A 643 13.03 -38.93 0.60
N GLU A 644 12.65 -38.37 1.76
CA GLU A 644 12.19 -39.14 2.91
C GLU A 644 10.88 -39.89 2.60
N ALA A 645 9.89 -39.22 2.01
CA ALA A 645 8.62 -39.86 1.62
C ALA A 645 8.83 -41.04 0.65
N LEU A 646 9.69 -40.88 -0.35
CA LEU A 646 10.08 -41.93 -1.31
C LEU A 646 10.86 -43.07 -0.64
N SER A 647 11.67 -42.77 0.38
CA SER A 647 12.57 -43.73 1.03
C SER A 647 11.93 -44.52 2.16
N ASN A 648 10.83 -44.00 2.72
CA ASN A 648 10.00 -44.68 3.71
C ASN A 648 9.02 -45.69 3.06
N VAL A 649 8.96 -45.77 1.72
CA VAL A 649 8.22 -46.82 1.02
C VAL A 649 8.82 -48.21 1.37
N PRO A 650 8.01 -49.19 1.83
CA PRO A 650 8.52 -50.45 2.34
C PRO A 650 9.40 -51.23 1.35
N LYS A 651 10.65 -51.50 1.75
CA LYS A 651 11.68 -52.14 0.91
C LYS A 651 11.29 -53.54 0.41
N ASN A 652 10.44 -54.25 1.15
CA ASN A 652 9.87 -55.54 0.75
C ASN A 652 8.91 -55.42 -0.45
N LEU A 653 8.13 -54.35 -0.55
CA LEU A 653 7.26 -54.10 -1.72
C LEU A 653 8.10 -53.77 -2.96
N ILE A 654 9.15 -52.97 -2.79
CA ILE A 654 10.11 -52.65 -3.87
C ILE A 654 10.83 -53.93 -4.34
N ALA A 655 11.34 -54.74 -3.40
CA ALA A 655 11.98 -56.02 -3.73
C ALA A 655 11.01 -57.02 -4.40
N GLY A 656 9.77 -57.11 -3.94
CA GLY A 656 8.73 -57.96 -4.55
C GLY A 656 8.38 -57.53 -5.97
N SER A 657 8.24 -56.22 -6.22
CA SER A 657 8.02 -55.68 -7.57
C SER A 657 9.16 -56.03 -8.53
N LEU A 658 10.42 -55.86 -8.10
CA LEU A 658 11.59 -56.22 -8.90
C LEU A 658 11.71 -57.75 -9.10
N ALA A 659 11.34 -58.56 -8.11
CA ALA A 659 11.33 -60.03 -8.20
C ALA A 659 10.27 -60.57 -9.19
N LEU A 660 9.17 -59.83 -9.40
CA LEU A 660 8.19 -60.10 -10.45
C LEU A 660 8.66 -59.66 -11.86
N GLY A 661 9.93 -59.25 -12.02
CA GLY A 661 10.51 -58.84 -13.28
C GLY A 661 10.21 -57.39 -13.69
N ALA A 662 9.59 -56.58 -12.83
CA ALA A 662 9.37 -55.17 -13.13
C ALA A 662 10.70 -54.40 -13.15
N THR A 663 10.84 -53.47 -14.11
CA THR A 663 11.98 -52.55 -14.16
C THR A 663 11.93 -51.52 -13.02
N ARG A 664 13.09 -50.96 -12.63
CA ARG A 664 13.16 -49.85 -11.64
C ARG A 664 12.24 -48.67 -11.99
N TRP A 665 12.00 -48.41 -13.27
CA TRP A 665 11.07 -47.38 -13.74
C TRP A 665 9.59 -47.78 -13.56
N GLN A 666 9.22 -49.02 -13.88
CA GLN A 666 7.87 -49.52 -13.61
C GLN A 666 7.56 -49.56 -12.11
N THR A 667 8.51 -50.02 -11.28
CA THR A 667 8.39 -49.99 -9.81
C THR A 667 8.31 -48.56 -9.27
N LEU A 668 9.05 -47.60 -9.83
CA LEU A 668 8.90 -46.19 -9.49
C LEU A 668 7.47 -45.71 -9.78
N ALA A 669 7.00 -45.87 -11.02
CA ALA A 669 5.76 -45.28 -11.51
C ALA A 669 4.50 -45.90 -10.87
N HIS A 670 4.44 -47.22 -10.71
CA HIS A 670 3.23 -47.94 -10.31
C HIS A 670 3.16 -48.33 -8.83
N LEU A 671 4.25 -48.11 -8.07
CA LEU A 671 4.31 -48.44 -6.64
C LEU A 671 4.85 -47.25 -5.82
N VAL A 672 6.11 -46.87 -6.06
CA VAL A 672 6.83 -45.94 -5.15
C VAL A 672 6.24 -44.54 -5.22
N LEU A 673 5.97 -43.99 -6.41
CA LEU A 673 5.36 -42.66 -6.55
C LEU A 673 3.92 -42.61 -6.01
N ILE A 674 3.14 -43.68 -6.19
CA ILE A 674 1.77 -43.74 -5.67
C ILE A 674 1.79 -43.75 -4.14
N SER A 675 2.58 -44.63 -3.53
CA SER A 675 2.74 -44.75 -2.08
C SER A 675 3.31 -43.48 -1.43
N ALA A 676 4.32 -42.86 -2.06
CA ALA A 676 4.94 -41.62 -1.57
C ALA A 676 4.13 -40.35 -1.87
N SER A 677 3.11 -40.40 -2.74
CA SER A 677 2.38 -39.21 -3.21
C SER A 677 1.82 -38.28 -2.12
N PRO A 678 1.31 -38.75 -0.95
CA PRO A 678 0.86 -37.84 0.11
C PRO A 678 2.01 -37.06 0.75
N GLY A 679 3.19 -37.67 0.83
CA GLY A 679 4.41 -37.04 1.37
C GLY A 679 5.03 -36.05 0.40
N ILE A 680 5.12 -36.39 -0.88
CA ILE A 680 5.57 -35.46 -1.94
C ILE A 680 4.62 -34.26 -2.01
N PHE A 681 3.30 -34.47 -2.00
CA PHE A 681 2.33 -33.37 -1.96
C PHE A 681 2.50 -32.47 -0.73
N SER A 682 2.78 -33.06 0.44
CA SER A 682 3.10 -32.30 1.66
C SER A 682 4.36 -31.44 1.48
N ALA A 683 5.42 -31.99 0.87
CA ALA A 683 6.66 -31.26 0.58
C ALA A 683 6.42 -30.04 -0.32
N LEU A 684 5.64 -30.23 -1.39
CA LEU A 684 5.26 -29.17 -2.33
C LEU A 684 4.49 -28.04 -1.65
N MET A 685 3.51 -28.37 -0.81
CA MET A 685 2.71 -27.36 -0.10
C MET A 685 3.51 -26.60 0.95
N ILE A 686 4.42 -27.24 1.69
CA ILE A 686 5.31 -26.56 2.64
C ILE A 686 6.28 -25.61 1.89
N GLY A 687 6.79 -26.04 0.73
CA GLY A 687 7.60 -25.18 -0.14
C GLY A 687 6.82 -23.97 -0.68
N PHE A 688 5.58 -24.17 -1.13
CA PHE A 688 4.67 -23.11 -1.57
C PHE A 688 4.33 -22.13 -0.42
N GLY A 689 4.06 -22.65 0.79
CA GLY A 689 3.83 -21.81 1.98
C GLY A 689 5.03 -20.93 2.32
N ARG A 690 6.25 -21.47 2.24
CA ARG A 690 7.49 -20.66 2.39
C ARG A 690 7.63 -19.62 1.28
N ALA A 691 7.25 -19.93 0.04
CA ALA A 691 7.28 -18.97 -1.06
C ALA A 691 6.35 -17.76 -0.79
N VAL A 692 5.09 -18.00 -0.43
CA VAL A 692 4.11 -16.93 -0.16
C VAL A 692 4.58 -15.99 0.97
N GLY A 693 5.32 -16.51 1.95
CA GLY A 693 5.89 -15.74 3.07
C GLY A 693 7.31 -15.21 2.87
N GLU A 694 7.95 -15.37 1.71
CA GLU A 694 9.34 -14.89 1.52
C GLU A 694 9.37 -13.35 1.44
N THR A 695 10.28 -12.74 2.21
CA THR A 695 10.40 -11.28 2.36
C THR A 695 11.70 -10.77 1.78
N MET A 696 12.83 -11.41 2.09
CA MET A 696 14.16 -10.82 1.97
C MET A 696 14.79 -11.05 0.60
N ILE A 697 14.52 -12.20 -0.02
CA ILE A 697 14.89 -12.43 -1.42
C ILE A 697 14.13 -11.47 -2.33
N VAL A 698 12.82 -11.35 -2.09
CA VAL A 698 11.93 -10.45 -2.83
C VAL A 698 12.39 -9.00 -2.71
N LEU A 699 12.57 -8.50 -1.49
CA LEU A 699 12.94 -7.11 -1.19
C LEU A 699 14.22 -6.66 -1.91
N MET A 700 15.20 -7.56 -2.03
CA MET A 700 16.51 -7.24 -2.63
C MET A 700 16.54 -7.45 -4.16
N ALA A 701 15.78 -8.40 -4.69
CA ALA A 701 15.91 -8.85 -6.08
C ALA A 701 14.76 -8.45 -7.04
N THR A 702 13.61 -7.98 -6.55
CA THR A 702 12.45 -7.60 -7.42
C THR A 702 12.50 -6.20 -8.00
N GLY A 703 13.25 -5.26 -7.40
CA GLY A 703 13.08 -3.82 -7.67
C GLY A 703 11.88 -3.17 -6.98
N ASN A 704 11.02 -3.94 -6.29
CA ASN A 704 9.89 -3.46 -5.47
C ASN A 704 8.84 -2.59 -6.20
N THR A 705 8.67 -2.72 -7.51
CA THR A 705 7.67 -1.99 -8.29
C THR A 705 6.28 -2.65 -8.16
N PRO A 706 5.22 -1.98 -7.64
CA PRO A 706 3.90 -2.60 -7.45
C PRO A 706 3.08 -2.65 -8.75
N ILE A 707 3.62 -3.34 -9.76
CA ILE A 707 3.01 -3.50 -11.10
C ILE A 707 2.30 -4.85 -11.27
N MET A 708 1.19 -4.84 -12.01
CA MET A 708 0.38 -6.03 -12.31
C MET A 708 0.62 -6.53 -13.74
N ASP A 709 1.88 -6.85 -14.06
CA ASP A 709 2.26 -7.48 -15.32
C ASP A 709 2.81 -8.88 -15.05
N TRP A 710 2.36 -9.88 -15.80
CA TRP A 710 2.87 -11.25 -15.76
C TRP A 710 4.25 -11.39 -16.40
N SER A 711 4.73 -10.41 -17.19
CA SER A 711 6.05 -10.45 -17.81
C SER A 711 7.17 -10.87 -16.84
N LEU A 712 7.93 -11.86 -17.29
CA LEU A 712 9.12 -12.40 -16.61
C LEU A 712 10.23 -11.35 -16.44
N PHE A 713 10.28 -10.38 -17.35
CA PHE A 713 11.36 -9.40 -17.47
C PHE A 713 11.16 -8.15 -16.61
N ASN A 714 10.00 -8.00 -15.98
CA ASN A 714 9.69 -6.85 -15.14
C ASN A 714 9.76 -7.22 -13.65
N GLY A 715 9.93 -6.21 -12.80
CA GLY A 715 9.80 -6.33 -11.35
C GLY A 715 8.40 -6.71 -10.84
N PHE A 716 8.26 -6.70 -9.51
CA PHE A 716 6.98 -6.72 -8.78
C PHE A 716 7.21 -6.28 -7.32
N ARG A 717 6.14 -6.16 -6.51
CA ARG A 717 6.23 -5.98 -5.06
C ARG A 717 5.24 -6.90 -4.35
N THR A 718 5.65 -7.57 -3.29
CA THR A 718 4.80 -8.49 -2.52
C THR A 718 4.23 -7.80 -1.28
N LEU A 719 3.17 -8.36 -0.69
CA LEU A 719 2.69 -7.94 0.63
C LEU A 719 3.82 -7.99 1.69
N SER A 720 4.63 -9.06 1.68
CA SER A 720 5.72 -9.27 2.65
C SER A 720 6.80 -8.18 2.57
N ALA A 721 7.29 -7.86 1.37
CA ALA A 721 8.26 -6.81 1.14
C ALA A 721 7.67 -5.40 1.39
N ASN A 722 6.39 -5.18 1.09
CA ASN A 722 5.70 -3.92 1.36
C ASN A 722 5.64 -3.62 2.87
N ILE A 723 5.24 -4.61 3.67
CA ILE A 723 5.20 -4.52 5.14
C ILE A 723 6.59 -4.22 5.70
N ALA A 724 7.63 -4.90 5.20
CA ALA A 724 9.00 -4.74 5.68
C ALA A 724 9.60 -3.35 5.36
N VAL A 725 9.18 -2.70 4.26
CA VAL A 725 9.66 -1.38 3.85
C VAL A 725 8.88 -0.25 4.53
N GLU A 726 7.57 -0.36 4.65
CA GLU A 726 6.73 0.80 5.00
C GLU A 726 6.28 0.85 6.46
N ILE A 727 6.40 -0.23 7.25
CA ILE A 727 6.11 -0.15 8.70
C ILE A 727 7.01 0.86 9.44
N PRO A 728 8.33 0.97 9.17
CA PRO A 728 9.19 1.95 9.83
C PRO A 728 8.78 3.42 9.57
N GLU A 729 8.27 3.70 8.36
CA GLU A 729 7.88 5.04 7.92
C GLU A 729 6.40 5.37 8.24
N ALA A 730 5.61 4.40 8.70
CA ALA A 730 4.17 4.55 8.86
C ALA A 730 3.79 5.26 10.18
N PRO A 731 3.10 6.43 10.14
CA PRO A 731 2.65 7.11 11.34
C PRO A 731 1.74 6.22 12.19
N HIS A 732 2.11 6.01 13.46
CA HIS A 732 1.44 5.06 14.35
C HIS A 732 -0.06 5.33 14.46
N GLY A 733 -0.87 4.35 14.05
CA GLY A 733 -2.33 4.45 14.07
C GLY A 733 -2.96 5.22 12.91
N GLY A 734 -2.19 5.74 11.95
CA GLY A 734 -2.69 6.34 10.71
C GLY A 734 -3.11 5.31 9.64
N THR A 735 -3.64 5.78 8.50
CA THR A 735 -4.18 4.90 7.44
C THR A 735 -3.18 3.88 6.95
N LEU A 736 -1.97 4.32 6.58
CA LEU A 736 -0.89 3.44 6.11
C LEU A 736 -0.58 2.36 7.13
N TYR A 737 -0.33 2.73 8.38
CA TYR A 737 0.01 1.82 9.48
C TYR A 737 -1.01 0.67 9.59
N ARG A 738 -2.31 1.01 9.69
CA ARG A 738 -3.37 0.00 9.79
C ARG A 738 -3.52 -0.83 8.52
N THR A 739 -3.29 -0.24 7.35
CA THR A 739 -3.36 -0.96 6.06
C THR A 739 -2.22 -1.96 5.91
N LEU A 740 -1.04 -1.69 6.47
CA LEU A 740 0.06 -2.67 6.54
C LEU A 740 -0.28 -3.82 7.52
N PHE A 741 -0.99 -3.54 8.62
CA PHE A 741 -1.54 -4.60 9.47
C PHE A 741 -2.64 -5.42 8.77
N LEU A 742 -3.44 -4.82 7.89
CA LEU A 742 -4.37 -5.55 7.01
C LEU A 742 -3.63 -6.43 6.01
N ALA A 743 -2.56 -5.95 5.38
CA ALA A 743 -1.69 -6.76 4.53
C ALA A 743 -1.10 -7.97 5.29
N GLY A 744 -0.70 -7.77 6.56
CA GLY A 744 -0.25 -8.84 7.45
C GLY A 744 -1.35 -9.85 7.80
N LEU A 745 -2.58 -9.37 8.07
CA LEU A 745 -3.74 -10.22 8.32
C LEU A 745 -4.12 -11.05 7.07
N LEU A 746 -4.05 -10.47 5.88
CA LEU A 746 -4.28 -11.18 4.62
C LEU A 746 -3.22 -12.27 4.38
N LEU A 747 -1.93 -11.99 4.63
CA LEU A 747 -0.88 -13.02 4.58
C LEU A 747 -1.11 -14.14 5.58
N PHE A 748 -1.51 -13.81 6.82
CA PHE A 748 -1.83 -14.79 7.86
C PHE A 748 -3.00 -15.69 7.43
N VAL A 749 -4.11 -15.09 6.97
CA VAL A 749 -5.30 -15.83 6.51
C VAL A 749 -5.00 -16.68 5.28
N ALA A 750 -4.26 -16.16 4.29
CA ALA A 750 -3.85 -16.93 3.11
C ALA A 750 -2.97 -18.12 3.50
N THR A 751 -1.99 -17.92 4.38
CA THR A 751 -1.09 -18.98 4.87
C THR A 751 -1.86 -20.04 5.66
N PHE A 752 -2.83 -19.63 6.49
CA PHE A 752 -3.71 -20.53 7.22
C PHE A 752 -4.55 -21.39 6.27
N ILE A 753 -5.23 -20.76 5.29
CA ILE A 753 -6.05 -21.45 4.28
C ILE A 753 -5.21 -22.46 3.48
N LEU A 754 -4.02 -22.07 3.01
CA LEU A 754 -3.11 -22.93 2.25
C LEU A 754 -2.65 -24.15 3.08
N ASN A 755 -2.23 -23.94 4.33
CA ASN A 755 -1.80 -25.02 5.21
C ASN A 755 -2.97 -25.96 5.59
N THR A 756 -4.17 -25.43 5.82
CA THR A 756 -5.37 -26.23 6.06
C THR A 756 -5.75 -27.06 4.82
N ALA A 757 -5.73 -26.47 3.63
CA ALA A 757 -5.99 -27.17 2.37
C ALA A 757 -4.95 -28.29 2.12
N ALA A 758 -3.68 -28.03 2.40
CA ALA A 758 -2.60 -29.00 2.27
C ALA A 758 -2.83 -30.25 3.13
N GLU A 759 -3.14 -30.08 4.42
CA GLU A 759 -3.39 -31.19 5.34
C GLU A 759 -4.70 -31.94 5.00
N LEU A 760 -5.77 -31.24 4.59
CA LEU A 760 -7.01 -31.87 4.12
C LEU A 760 -6.78 -32.76 2.89
N ILE A 761 -5.98 -32.31 1.92
CA ILE A 761 -5.63 -33.11 0.73
C ILE A 761 -4.74 -34.28 1.12
N ARG A 762 -3.72 -34.06 1.97
CA ARG A 762 -2.83 -35.10 2.50
C ARG A 762 -3.60 -36.22 3.18
N GLN A 763 -4.59 -35.90 4.01
CA GLN A 763 -5.45 -36.88 4.68
C GLN A 763 -6.28 -37.68 3.68
N ARG A 764 -6.92 -37.02 2.70
CA ARG A 764 -7.68 -37.70 1.63
C ARG A 764 -6.80 -38.65 0.82
N LEU A 765 -5.59 -38.23 0.42
CA LEU A 765 -4.64 -39.07 -0.30
C LEU A 765 -4.18 -40.26 0.56
N ARG A 766 -3.88 -40.04 1.84
CA ARG A 766 -3.49 -41.11 2.77
C ARG A 766 -4.59 -42.16 2.92
N THR A 767 -5.85 -41.76 3.15
CA THR A 767 -6.97 -42.71 3.27
C THR A 767 -7.22 -43.49 1.97
N LYS A 768 -7.10 -42.84 0.81
CA LYS A 768 -7.26 -43.50 -0.50
C LYS A 768 -6.19 -44.57 -0.75
N TYR A 769 -4.95 -44.31 -0.33
CA TYR A 769 -3.80 -45.22 -0.56
C TYR A 769 -3.37 -46.03 0.66
N SER A 770 -4.17 -46.04 1.74
CA SER A 770 -4.04 -47.00 2.85
C SER A 770 -5.06 -48.15 2.79
N GLN A 771 -5.78 -48.25 1.67
CA GLN A 771 -6.73 -49.33 1.35
C GLN A 771 -6.18 -50.29 0.28
N PHE A 772 -4.93 -50.07 -0.15
CA PHE A 772 -4.15 -50.82 -1.14
C PHE A 772 -2.71 -51.00 -0.61
#